data_AF-A0A960LJN7-F1
#
_entry.id   AF-A0A960LJN7-F1
#
_cell.length_a   1.000
_cell.length_b   1.000
_cell.length_c   1.000
_cell.angle_alpha   90.00
_cell.angle_beta   90.00
_cell.angle_gamma   90.00
#
_symmetry.space_group_name_H-M   'P 1'
#
loop_
_entity.id
_entity.type
_entity.pdbx_description
1 polymer ?
#
loop_
_entity_poly.entity_id
_entity_poly.type
_entity_poly.pdbx_seq_one_letter_code
_entity_poly.pdbx_strand_id
1 'polypeptide(L)'
;PGAFLHHGQGKWYPGEQLPRWAFGCYWRKDGVPIWEDPSLIADEEKDYGHNHQDSDAFTKRLAERLGVSSEYIATAFEDAWYYLWRERRLPTNVDPFDSKLSDEMERKRLAKIFEKGLDQTVGHLLPLTRSESGTNWKSGPWFVRPERLYLLPGDSPMGLRLPLDSLPWTDENLSWVTEPSDPTVPREPLPANRLQGYRELANQGPDAPIRFQEHLRPEAAAEKAGESQAARGKALTGKTESDLTRESHAGLTRTALCVEPRDGKLRIFLPPLRRLEDYLELVAAIEDTAAELGTPVMLEGYVPPRDPRLNHLSVTPDPGVIEVNVQPAHDWEELKGITRGLYEDARITRLGTEKFRVDGTHTGTGGGNHIVVGGETPLDSPFLRRPDLLRSFVSYWHNYPSLSYLFSGGFIGPTSQAPRVDEARGDAVYELDIAFRQLPTREQAAGVPPWLVDRVLRNLLVDLTGNTHRAEFCIDKLYSPDSVTGRLGLLEMRGFEMPPHADMSLAQQLLVRSMVARFWEKPYRAELVRWGSGLHDRFMLPHFIWDDFVDVIDDLKEYGFDFDPAWFKPHFEFRFPQIGSSAPGGVWMELRQAIEPWNVLGEESSSSGTARYVDSSVERLQVFVRGLTDSRHLVSCNGRLVPLHPAGRPGEYVAGVRYRAWAPPSALHPTIPVHAPLTFDLVDTWNERSLGGCEYHVTHPGGRSYEDFPVNSYAAESRRKTRFLPFGHTPGRVVPPTEIRSREFPLTLDLQMPVRYAQ
;
A
#
# COMPACT_ATOMS: atom_id res chain seq x y z
N PRO A 1 -25.88 6.06 -1.62
CA PRO A 1 -25.18 5.14 -2.54
C PRO A 1 -25.72 3.70 -2.59
N GLY A 2 -26.59 3.27 -1.66
CA GLY A 2 -27.09 1.89 -1.68
C GLY A 2 -25.97 0.84 -1.57
N ALA A 3 -24.87 1.22 -0.94
CA ALA A 3 -23.67 0.41 -0.78
C ALA A 3 -23.82 -0.48 0.45
N PHE A 4 -23.21 -1.67 0.44
CA PHE A 4 -23.08 -2.46 1.66
C PHE A 4 -21.71 -2.20 2.32
N LEU A 5 -21.70 -2.27 3.66
CA LEU A 5 -20.49 -2.11 4.46
C LEU A 5 -19.97 -3.48 4.91
N HIS A 6 -18.66 -3.64 4.83
CA HIS A 6 -17.95 -4.86 5.23
C HIS A 6 -16.93 -4.55 6.32
N HIS A 7 -16.97 -5.31 7.41
CA HIS A 7 -16.06 -5.19 8.55
C HIS A 7 -15.13 -6.42 8.57
N GLY A 8 -13.88 -6.24 8.18
CA GLY A 8 -12.89 -7.31 8.08
C GLY A 8 -11.71 -7.15 9.04
N GLN A 9 -10.82 -8.14 9.00
CA GLN A 9 -9.49 -8.07 9.59
C GLN A 9 -8.46 -7.66 8.52
N GLY A 10 -7.62 -6.70 8.85
CA GLY A 10 -6.52 -6.19 8.04
C GLY A 10 -5.19 -6.89 8.34
N LYS A 11 -4.09 -6.18 8.07
CA LYS A 11 -2.72 -6.70 8.30
C LYS A 11 -2.50 -7.02 9.78
N TRP A 12 -1.72 -8.06 10.04
CA TRP A 12 -1.24 -8.41 11.37
C TRP A 12 0.27 -8.21 11.43
N TYR A 13 0.72 -7.19 12.19
CA TYR A 13 2.14 -6.88 12.29
C TYR A 13 2.81 -7.71 13.40
N PRO A 14 4.09 -8.12 13.23
CA PRO A 14 4.84 -8.79 14.28
C PRO A 14 4.83 -8.01 15.59
N GLY A 15 4.51 -8.68 16.69
CA GLY A 15 4.43 -8.07 18.03
C GLY A 15 3.07 -7.48 18.41
N GLU A 16 2.13 -7.33 17.47
CA GLU A 16 0.75 -6.99 17.79
C GLU A 16 -0.02 -8.25 18.23
N GLN A 17 -0.88 -8.12 19.24
CA GLN A 17 -1.66 -9.27 19.75
C GLN A 17 -2.83 -9.67 18.84
N LEU A 18 -3.40 -8.71 18.11
CA LEU A 18 -4.55 -8.91 17.23
C LEU A 18 -4.27 -8.32 15.84
N PRO A 19 -4.87 -8.88 14.77
CA PRO A 19 -4.89 -8.23 13.48
C PRO A 19 -5.63 -6.90 13.58
N ARG A 20 -5.23 -5.94 12.75
CA ARG A 20 -5.90 -4.64 12.68
C ARG A 20 -7.27 -4.75 12.01
N TRP A 21 -8.11 -3.72 12.10
CA TRP A 21 -9.40 -3.69 11.39
C TRP A 21 -9.21 -3.35 9.90
N ALA A 22 -10.18 -3.73 9.07
CA ALA A 22 -10.26 -3.33 7.67
C ALA A 22 -11.71 -3.06 7.29
N PHE A 23 -12.04 -1.85 6.90
CA PHE A 23 -13.39 -1.50 6.47
C PHE A 23 -13.48 -1.42 4.96
N GLY A 24 -14.56 -1.96 4.40
CA GLY A 24 -14.85 -1.93 2.98
C GLY A 24 -16.25 -1.37 2.72
N CYS A 25 -16.39 -0.59 1.67
CA CYS A 25 -17.66 -0.11 1.16
C CYS A 25 -17.77 -0.51 -0.31
N TYR A 26 -18.84 -1.22 -0.68
CA TYR A 26 -19.00 -1.80 -2.03
C TYR A 26 -20.31 -1.35 -2.66
N TRP A 27 -20.27 -0.95 -3.93
CA TRP A 27 -21.45 -0.53 -4.68
C TRP A 27 -21.35 -0.91 -6.16
N ARG A 28 -22.51 -1.04 -6.81
CA ARG A 28 -22.58 -1.34 -8.25
C ARG A 28 -22.30 -0.08 -9.06
N LYS A 29 -21.58 -0.23 -10.17
CA LYS A 29 -21.31 0.86 -11.11
C LYS A 29 -22.56 1.40 -11.80
N ASP A 30 -23.58 0.56 -11.97
CA ASP A 30 -24.85 0.93 -12.60
C ASP A 30 -25.81 1.71 -11.67
N GLY A 31 -25.39 1.98 -10.43
CA GLY A 31 -26.18 2.75 -9.46
C GLY A 31 -27.33 2.00 -8.79
N VAL A 32 -27.55 0.72 -9.13
CA VAL A 32 -28.53 -0.13 -8.43
C VAL A 32 -27.98 -0.45 -7.03
N PRO A 33 -28.79 -0.30 -5.95
CA PRO A 33 -28.34 -0.58 -4.60
C PRO A 33 -27.98 -2.07 -4.42
N ILE A 34 -26.85 -2.34 -3.76
CA ILE A 34 -26.54 -3.66 -3.19
C ILE A 34 -27.23 -3.83 -1.83
N TRP A 35 -27.40 -2.73 -1.09
CA TRP A 35 -28.12 -2.65 0.18
C TRP A 35 -29.11 -1.49 0.10
N GLU A 36 -30.40 -1.77 0.33
CA GLU A 36 -31.52 -0.85 0.09
C GLU A 36 -31.93 -0.06 1.33
N ASP A 37 -31.91 -0.67 2.52
CA ASP A 37 -32.35 -0.05 3.77
C ASP A 37 -31.16 0.20 4.73
N PRO A 38 -30.61 1.43 4.76
CA PRO A 38 -29.49 1.77 5.65
C PRO A 38 -29.80 1.58 7.14
N SER A 39 -31.07 1.54 7.55
CA SER A 39 -31.43 1.34 8.97
C SER A 39 -31.14 -0.08 9.47
N LEU A 40 -30.94 -1.03 8.55
CA LEU A 40 -30.57 -2.41 8.83
C LEU A 40 -29.05 -2.63 8.92
N ILE A 41 -28.26 -1.58 8.66
CA ILE A 41 -26.83 -1.62 8.93
C ILE A 41 -26.65 -1.31 10.42
N ALA A 42 -26.12 -2.27 11.17
CA ALA A 42 -25.90 -2.07 12.60
C ALA A 42 -24.80 -1.02 12.89
N ASP A 43 -25.06 -0.17 13.86
CA ASP A 43 -24.11 0.84 14.35
C ASP A 43 -23.08 0.21 15.30
N GLU A 44 -21.80 0.54 15.11
CA GLU A 44 -20.70 0.03 15.95
C GLU A 44 -20.73 0.57 17.38
N GLU A 45 -21.31 1.75 17.61
CA GLU A 45 -21.39 2.35 18.94
C GLU A 45 -22.63 1.91 19.74
N LYS A 46 -23.59 1.24 19.09
CA LYS A 46 -24.87 0.87 19.69
C LYS A 46 -24.93 -0.61 20.09
N ASP A 47 -25.36 -0.86 21.33
CA ASP A 47 -25.74 -2.20 21.80
C ASP A 47 -27.23 -2.44 21.48
N TYR A 48 -27.53 -3.47 20.68
CA TYR A 48 -28.90 -3.86 20.31
C TYR A 48 -29.44 -4.98 21.20
N GLY A 49 -28.64 -5.53 22.11
CA GLY A 49 -29.02 -6.60 23.03
C GLY A 49 -29.11 -7.99 22.38
N HIS A 50 -28.57 -8.17 21.16
CA HIS A 50 -28.65 -9.45 20.45
C HIS A 50 -27.92 -10.57 21.18
N ASN A 51 -28.54 -11.75 21.21
CA ASN A 51 -28.05 -12.95 21.88
C ASN A 51 -28.12 -14.20 20.97
N HIS A 52 -27.77 -15.37 21.51
CA HIS A 52 -27.71 -16.61 20.74
C HIS A 52 -29.07 -17.04 20.16
N GLN A 53 -30.19 -16.71 20.81
CA GLN A 53 -31.53 -17.01 20.30
C GLN A 53 -31.82 -16.21 19.03
N ASP A 54 -31.39 -14.94 18.97
CA ASP A 54 -31.53 -14.12 17.78
C ASP A 54 -30.70 -14.68 16.63
N SER A 55 -29.48 -15.15 16.91
CA SER A 55 -28.63 -15.78 15.89
C SER A 55 -29.20 -17.09 15.35
N ASP A 56 -29.84 -17.91 16.20
CA ASP A 56 -30.52 -19.13 15.78
C ASP A 56 -31.73 -18.81 14.89
N ALA A 57 -32.59 -17.88 15.34
CA ALA A 57 -33.76 -17.43 14.59
C ALA A 57 -33.38 -16.85 13.23
N PHE A 58 -32.34 -16.00 13.20
CA PHE A 58 -31.84 -15.41 11.96
C PHE A 58 -31.30 -16.48 11.01
N THR A 59 -30.49 -17.42 11.50
CA THR A 59 -29.89 -18.48 10.67
C THR A 59 -30.95 -19.40 10.08
N LYS A 60 -31.97 -19.77 10.87
CA LYS A 60 -33.11 -20.59 10.39
C LYS A 60 -33.89 -19.86 9.31
N ARG A 61 -34.20 -18.58 9.52
CA ARG A 61 -34.97 -17.81 8.54
C ARG A 61 -34.19 -17.59 7.24
N LEU A 62 -32.88 -17.35 7.34
CA LEU A 62 -32.00 -17.25 6.18
C LEU A 62 -31.93 -18.58 5.42
N ALA A 63 -31.84 -19.72 6.11
CA ALA A 63 -31.84 -21.05 5.49
C ALA A 63 -33.11 -21.30 4.68
N GLU A 64 -34.28 -20.98 5.23
CA GLU A 64 -35.57 -21.06 4.53
C GLU A 64 -35.59 -20.20 3.26
N ARG A 65 -35.09 -18.96 3.34
CA ARG A 65 -35.03 -18.02 2.21
C ARG A 65 -34.09 -18.50 1.10
N LEU A 66 -32.96 -19.10 1.46
CA LEU A 66 -32.01 -19.68 0.51
C LEU A 66 -32.50 -21.01 -0.08
N GLY A 67 -33.55 -21.62 0.51
CA GLY A 67 -34.12 -22.89 0.09
C GLY A 67 -33.27 -24.10 0.51
N VAL A 68 -32.52 -23.99 1.61
CA VAL A 68 -31.70 -25.08 2.17
C VAL A 68 -32.28 -25.58 3.49
N SER A 69 -32.00 -26.84 3.82
CA SER A 69 -32.49 -27.46 5.05
C SER A 69 -31.87 -26.82 6.28
N SER A 70 -32.71 -26.45 7.26
CA SER A 70 -32.26 -25.96 8.57
C SER A 70 -31.70 -27.06 9.46
N GLU A 71 -31.80 -28.33 9.07
CA GLU A 71 -31.32 -29.48 9.85
C GLU A 71 -29.79 -29.49 10.02
N TYR A 72 -29.07 -28.84 9.11
CA TYR A 72 -27.61 -28.78 9.10
C TYR A 72 -27.04 -27.56 9.82
N ILE A 73 -27.90 -26.73 10.44
CA ILE A 73 -27.44 -25.63 11.28
C ILE A 73 -26.75 -26.22 12.51
N ALA A 74 -25.51 -25.81 12.75
CA ALA A 74 -24.74 -26.25 13.90
C ALA A 74 -24.49 -25.10 14.87
N THR A 75 -24.67 -25.37 16.16
CA THR A 75 -24.34 -24.45 17.24
C THR A 75 -22.86 -24.57 17.59
N ALA A 76 -22.15 -23.45 17.63
CA ALA A 76 -20.73 -23.39 17.97
C ALA A 76 -20.50 -22.94 19.41
N PHE A 77 -19.47 -23.52 20.04
CA PHE A 77 -19.10 -23.26 21.43
C PHE A 77 -17.61 -22.92 21.53
N GLU A 78 -17.22 -22.21 22.60
CA GLU A 78 -15.80 -22.08 22.96
C GLU A 78 -15.24 -23.43 23.42
N ASP A 79 -13.96 -23.72 23.12
CA ASP A 79 -13.30 -24.94 23.59
C ASP A 79 -12.98 -24.86 25.09
N ALA A 80 -13.95 -25.31 25.89
CA ALA A 80 -13.86 -25.34 27.34
C ALA A 80 -12.61 -26.09 27.86
N TRP A 81 -12.24 -27.19 27.19
CA TRP A 81 -11.12 -28.03 27.62
C TRP A 81 -9.78 -27.34 27.38
N TYR A 82 -9.64 -26.63 26.27
CA TYR A 82 -8.47 -25.81 26.00
C TYR A 82 -8.26 -24.76 27.09
N TYR A 83 -9.31 -24.02 27.46
CA TYR A 83 -9.18 -22.96 28.48
C TYR A 83 -8.94 -23.52 29.89
N LEU A 84 -9.58 -24.64 30.27
CA LEU A 84 -9.29 -25.35 31.53
C LEU A 84 -7.87 -25.90 31.59
N TRP A 85 -7.36 -26.46 30.49
CA TRP A 85 -5.97 -26.91 30.40
C TRP A 85 -5.00 -25.73 30.51
N ARG A 86 -5.30 -24.60 29.87
CA ARG A 86 -4.48 -23.37 29.93
C ARG A 86 -4.45 -22.80 31.34
N GLU A 87 -5.59 -22.74 32.01
CA GLU A 87 -5.72 -22.33 33.42
C GLU A 87 -4.82 -23.18 34.34
N ARG A 88 -4.82 -24.52 34.18
CA ARG A 88 -3.94 -25.41 34.96
C ARG A 88 -2.44 -25.22 34.70
N ARG A 89 -2.07 -24.61 33.58
CA ARG A 89 -0.67 -24.28 33.26
C ARG A 89 -0.26 -22.91 33.79
N LEU A 90 -1.18 -22.14 34.37
CA LEU A 90 -0.83 -20.90 35.03
C LEU A 90 0.09 -21.20 36.24
N PRO A 91 1.07 -20.33 36.53
CA PRO A 91 1.90 -20.46 37.72
C PRO A 91 1.05 -20.55 38.99
N THR A 92 1.52 -21.29 40.00
CA THR A 92 0.77 -21.56 41.25
C THR A 92 0.41 -20.31 42.06
N ASN A 93 1.00 -19.16 41.72
CA ASN A 93 0.78 -17.86 42.33
C ASN A 93 -0.04 -16.89 41.45
N VAL A 94 -0.66 -17.39 40.39
CA VAL A 94 -1.52 -16.62 39.47
C VAL A 94 -2.92 -17.20 39.56
N ASP A 95 -3.85 -16.42 40.08
CA ASP A 95 -5.29 -16.69 40.01
C ASP A 95 -5.82 -16.04 38.72
N PRO A 96 -6.61 -16.74 37.88
CA PRO A 96 -7.28 -16.15 36.72
C PRO A 96 -8.10 -14.88 37.05
N PHE A 97 -8.57 -14.77 38.28
CA PHE A 97 -9.34 -13.64 38.81
C PHE A 97 -8.48 -12.63 39.62
N ASP A 98 -7.19 -12.92 39.90
CA ASP A 98 -6.27 -12.00 40.62
C ASP A 98 -4.96 -11.69 39.86
N SER A 99 -4.95 -10.47 39.33
CA SER A 99 -3.89 -9.48 38.98
C SER A 99 -2.43 -9.81 38.62
N LYS A 100 -1.91 -11.05 38.61
CA LYS A 100 -0.48 -11.31 38.30
C LYS A 100 -0.17 -11.82 36.89
N LEU A 101 -1.15 -11.83 35.98
CA LEU A 101 -0.90 -12.04 34.56
C LEU A 101 -0.22 -10.81 33.96
N SER A 102 0.91 -10.99 33.28
CA SER A 102 1.64 -9.92 32.59
C SER A 102 0.90 -9.38 31.36
N ASP A 103 -0.10 -10.12 30.84
CA ASP A 103 -0.88 -9.78 29.65
C ASP A 103 -2.33 -9.40 30.02
N GLU A 104 -2.66 -8.12 29.90
CA GLU A 104 -3.97 -7.56 30.28
C GLU A 104 -5.12 -8.08 29.38
N MET A 105 -4.84 -8.33 28.11
CA MET A 105 -5.84 -8.77 27.12
C MET A 105 -6.18 -10.24 27.31
N GLU A 106 -5.16 -11.07 27.53
CA GLU A 106 -5.36 -12.48 27.88
C GLU A 106 -6.19 -12.62 29.16
N ARG A 107 -5.94 -11.77 30.17
CA ARG A 107 -6.75 -11.70 31.39
C ARG A 107 -8.21 -11.36 31.08
N LYS A 108 -8.47 -10.31 30.28
CA LYS A 108 -9.83 -9.93 29.89
C LYS A 108 -10.55 -11.07 29.15
N ARG A 109 -9.83 -11.81 28.29
CA ARG A 109 -10.37 -12.98 27.59
C ARG A 109 -10.77 -14.09 28.54
N LEU A 110 -9.86 -14.52 29.41
CA LEU A 110 -10.13 -15.59 30.38
C LEU A 110 -11.27 -15.19 31.32
N ALA A 111 -11.25 -13.96 31.86
CA ALA A 111 -12.34 -13.44 32.69
C ALA A 111 -13.68 -13.46 31.95
N LYS A 112 -13.75 -12.98 30.70
CA LYS A 112 -14.97 -12.98 29.89
C LYS A 112 -15.50 -14.41 29.65
N ILE A 113 -14.61 -15.38 29.42
CA ILE A 113 -14.99 -16.78 29.19
C ILE A 113 -15.49 -17.44 30.47
N PHE A 114 -14.82 -17.23 31.61
CA PHE A 114 -15.22 -17.84 32.88
C PHE A 114 -16.45 -17.16 33.51
N GLU A 115 -16.63 -15.84 33.36
CA GLU A 115 -17.83 -15.11 33.79
C GLU A 115 -19.07 -15.56 33.02
N LYS A 116 -18.93 -15.81 31.71
CA LYS A 116 -20.04 -16.21 30.85
C LYS A 116 -20.36 -17.71 30.90
N GLY A 117 -19.44 -18.53 31.40
CA GLY A 117 -19.57 -19.98 31.53
C GLY A 117 -19.11 -20.74 30.29
N LEU A 118 -18.46 -21.89 30.51
CA LEU A 118 -17.83 -22.71 29.46
C LEU A 118 -18.81 -23.49 28.55
N ASP A 119 -20.10 -23.47 28.87
CA ASP A 119 -21.18 -24.10 28.09
C ASP A 119 -21.93 -23.09 27.20
N GLN A 120 -21.39 -21.87 27.06
CA GLN A 120 -22.10 -20.81 26.35
C GLN A 120 -21.98 -20.95 24.83
N THR A 121 -23.13 -20.88 24.15
CA THR A 121 -23.22 -20.75 22.70
C THR A 121 -22.56 -19.45 22.24
N VAL A 122 -21.60 -19.58 21.33
CA VAL A 122 -20.95 -18.45 20.65
C VAL A 122 -21.84 -17.94 19.52
N GLY A 123 -22.42 -18.85 18.74
CA GLY A 123 -23.25 -18.50 17.59
C GLY A 123 -23.68 -19.74 16.81
N HIS A 124 -24.25 -19.52 15.63
CA HIS A 124 -24.76 -20.57 14.76
C HIS A 124 -24.05 -20.51 13.41
N LEU A 125 -23.79 -21.67 12.80
CA LEU A 125 -23.30 -21.73 11.42
C LEU A 125 -24.24 -22.53 10.54
N LEU A 126 -24.28 -22.12 9.28
CA LEU A 126 -24.95 -22.81 8.19
C LEU A 126 -23.90 -23.24 7.17
N PRO A 127 -23.58 -24.54 7.06
CA PRO A 127 -22.76 -25.03 5.96
C PRO A 127 -23.44 -24.63 4.65
N LEU A 128 -22.76 -23.85 3.82
CA LEU A 128 -23.37 -23.23 2.66
C LEU A 128 -22.39 -23.20 1.48
N THR A 129 -22.81 -23.77 0.36
CA THR A 129 -22.11 -23.71 -0.93
C THR A 129 -23.11 -23.68 -2.08
N ARG A 130 -22.65 -23.45 -3.30
CA ARG A 130 -23.45 -23.69 -4.52
C ARG A 130 -23.44 -25.16 -4.91
N SER A 131 -24.54 -25.63 -5.48
CA SER A 131 -24.61 -26.96 -6.11
C SER A 131 -23.57 -27.10 -7.24
N GLU A 132 -23.24 -28.33 -7.64
CA GLU A 132 -22.35 -28.59 -8.80
C GLU A 132 -22.89 -27.98 -10.11
N SER A 133 -24.21 -27.84 -10.22
CA SER A 133 -24.86 -27.13 -11.34
C SER A 133 -24.67 -25.61 -11.28
N GLY A 134 -24.26 -25.06 -10.14
CA GLY A 134 -24.15 -23.62 -9.88
C GLY A 134 -25.49 -22.92 -9.63
N THR A 135 -26.62 -23.64 -9.67
CA THR A 135 -27.94 -23.02 -9.78
C THR A 135 -28.69 -22.84 -8.47
N ASN A 136 -28.42 -23.71 -7.48
CA ASN A 136 -29.11 -23.70 -6.20
C ASN A 136 -28.09 -23.63 -5.06
N TRP A 137 -28.52 -23.08 -3.93
CA TRP A 137 -27.78 -23.24 -2.68
C TRP A 137 -27.87 -24.68 -2.20
N LYS A 138 -26.80 -25.16 -1.59
CA LYS A 138 -26.69 -26.49 -1.01
C LYS A 138 -26.10 -26.36 0.39
N SER A 139 -26.77 -27.00 1.35
CA SER A 139 -26.23 -27.24 2.69
C SER A 139 -25.94 -28.74 2.86
N GLY A 140 -25.17 -29.10 3.89
CA GLY A 140 -24.82 -30.49 4.16
C GLY A 140 -24.24 -30.66 5.56
N PRO A 141 -24.19 -31.90 6.07
CA PRO A 141 -23.76 -32.19 7.42
C PRO A 141 -22.27 -31.89 7.62
N TRP A 142 -21.92 -31.35 8.79
CA TRP A 142 -20.54 -31.27 9.27
C TRP A 142 -20.29 -32.36 10.28
N PHE A 143 -19.44 -33.33 9.92
CA PHE A 143 -19.04 -34.41 10.80
C PHE A 143 -17.80 -34.00 11.59
N VAL A 144 -17.99 -33.55 12.83
CA VAL A 144 -16.89 -33.24 13.73
C VAL A 144 -16.72 -34.37 14.75
N ARG A 145 -15.47 -34.66 15.16
CA ARG A 145 -15.16 -35.77 16.09
C ARG A 145 -15.78 -35.63 17.50
N PRO A 146 -15.89 -34.43 18.11
CA PRO A 146 -16.64 -34.26 19.35
C PRO A 146 -18.15 -34.22 19.10
N GLU A 147 -18.97 -34.60 20.09
CA GLU A 147 -20.44 -34.52 20.07
C GLU A 147 -20.99 -33.09 19.85
N ARG A 148 -20.10 -32.07 19.92
CA ARG A 148 -20.40 -30.65 19.71
C ARG A 148 -19.31 -30.00 18.85
N LEU A 149 -19.66 -28.89 18.22
CA LEU A 149 -18.72 -28.07 17.47
C LEU A 149 -18.02 -27.05 18.38
N TYR A 150 -16.73 -27.27 18.62
CA TYR A 150 -15.88 -26.33 19.34
C TYR A 150 -15.06 -25.49 18.37
N LEU A 151 -15.02 -24.18 18.60
CA LEU A 151 -14.20 -23.25 17.84
C LEU A 151 -12.74 -23.32 18.27
N LEU A 152 -11.85 -23.01 17.34
CA LEU A 152 -10.46 -22.74 17.66
C LEU A 152 -10.39 -21.55 18.65
N PRO A 153 -9.52 -21.61 19.67
CA PRO A 153 -9.43 -20.57 20.68
C PRO A 153 -8.88 -19.26 20.10
N GLY A 154 -9.46 -18.13 20.47
CA GLY A 154 -9.02 -16.80 20.01
C GLY A 154 -10.14 -15.75 20.00
N ASP A 155 -9.79 -14.51 19.68
CA ASP A 155 -10.73 -13.38 19.65
C ASP A 155 -11.27 -13.04 18.24
N SER A 156 -10.81 -13.77 17.21
CA SER A 156 -11.28 -13.56 15.85
C SER A 156 -12.77 -13.95 15.71
N PRO A 157 -13.48 -13.40 14.71
CA PRO A 157 -14.81 -13.86 14.33
C PRO A 157 -14.94 -15.38 14.29
N MET A 158 -16.10 -15.90 14.70
CA MET A 158 -16.38 -17.33 14.71
C MET A 158 -16.05 -18.03 13.39
N GLY A 159 -16.30 -17.39 12.25
CA GLY A 159 -16.01 -17.93 10.92
C GLY A 159 -14.51 -18.19 10.63
N LEU A 160 -13.59 -17.45 11.27
CA LEU A 160 -12.15 -17.67 11.18
C LEU A 160 -11.64 -18.71 12.19
N ARG A 161 -12.51 -19.15 13.10
CA ARG A 161 -12.19 -20.11 14.17
C ARG A 161 -12.86 -21.47 13.94
N LEU A 162 -13.40 -21.72 12.75
CA LEU A 162 -14.03 -23.00 12.43
C LEU A 162 -12.98 -24.12 12.35
N PRO A 163 -13.21 -25.30 12.97
CA PRO A 163 -12.26 -26.41 12.99
C PRO A 163 -12.29 -27.21 11.68
N LEU A 164 -11.97 -26.57 10.55
CA LEU A 164 -12.09 -27.17 9.21
C LEU A 164 -11.25 -28.44 9.03
N ASP A 165 -10.11 -28.55 9.73
CA ASP A 165 -9.24 -29.74 9.72
C ASP A 165 -9.87 -30.97 10.38
N SER A 166 -10.93 -30.77 11.17
CA SER A 166 -11.68 -31.87 11.79
C SER A 166 -12.70 -32.51 10.86
N LEU A 167 -12.97 -31.90 9.70
CA LEU A 167 -13.89 -32.43 8.70
C LEU A 167 -13.27 -33.65 7.96
N PRO A 168 -14.07 -34.60 7.45
CA PRO A 168 -13.58 -35.79 6.76
C PRO A 168 -12.58 -35.48 5.64
N TRP A 169 -11.46 -36.19 5.61
CA TRP A 169 -10.39 -36.00 4.63
C TRP A 169 -10.88 -36.17 3.18
N THR A 170 -10.26 -35.46 2.25
CA THR A 170 -10.54 -35.53 0.82
C THR A 170 -9.28 -35.40 -0.01
N ASP A 171 -9.28 -36.01 -1.20
CA ASP A 171 -8.14 -36.03 -2.12
C ASP A 171 -7.78 -34.61 -2.58
N GLU A 172 -6.49 -34.28 -2.61
CA GLU A 172 -5.98 -32.97 -3.04
C GLU A 172 -6.34 -32.67 -4.51
N ASN A 173 -6.52 -33.70 -5.35
CA ASN A 173 -6.93 -33.55 -6.74
C ASN A 173 -8.44 -33.28 -6.90
N LEU A 174 -9.25 -33.49 -5.85
CA LEU A 174 -10.65 -33.08 -5.77
C LEU A 174 -10.77 -31.66 -5.20
N SER A 175 -9.85 -30.79 -5.64
CA SER A 175 -9.76 -29.39 -5.24
C SER A 175 -11.13 -28.70 -5.30
N TRP A 176 -11.57 -28.20 -4.15
CA TRP A 176 -12.66 -27.25 -4.02
C TRP A 176 -12.15 -25.93 -4.59
N VAL A 177 -12.37 -25.72 -5.89
CA VAL A 177 -11.96 -24.50 -6.57
C VAL A 177 -12.84 -23.35 -6.04
N THR A 178 -12.39 -22.72 -4.96
CA THR A 178 -12.84 -21.40 -4.50
C THR A 178 -12.07 -20.28 -5.18
N GLU A 179 -11.20 -20.61 -6.15
CA GLU A 179 -10.54 -19.58 -6.95
C GLU A 179 -11.60 -18.71 -7.64
N PRO A 180 -11.54 -17.38 -7.45
CA PRO A 180 -12.43 -16.46 -8.14
C PRO A 180 -12.36 -16.66 -9.65
N SER A 181 -13.47 -16.44 -10.35
CA SER A 181 -13.46 -16.46 -11.82
C SER A 181 -12.45 -15.44 -12.37
N ASP A 182 -11.75 -15.82 -13.45
CA ASP A 182 -10.73 -14.98 -14.07
C ASP A 182 -11.31 -13.61 -14.45
N PRO A 183 -10.66 -12.48 -14.06
CA PRO A 183 -11.17 -11.14 -14.32
C PRO A 183 -11.11 -10.74 -15.80
N THR A 184 -10.45 -11.53 -16.66
CA THR A 184 -10.39 -11.29 -18.12
C THR A 184 -11.60 -11.83 -18.87
N VAL A 185 -12.46 -12.64 -18.24
CA VAL A 185 -13.65 -13.21 -18.87
C VAL A 185 -14.75 -12.14 -18.96
N PRO A 186 -15.31 -11.86 -20.16
CA PRO A 186 -16.44 -10.96 -20.31
C PRO A 186 -17.66 -11.40 -19.48
N ARG A 187 -18.38 -10.43 -18.90
CA ARG A 187 -19.54 -10.68 -18.03
C ARG A 187 -20.75 -9.89 -18.51
N GLU A 188 -21.91 -10.51 -18.46
CA GLU A 188 -23.18 -9.85 -18.74
C GLU A 188 -23.54 -8.83 -17.62
N PRO A 189 -24.35 -7.80 -17.92
CA PRO A 189 -24.80 -6.83 -16.93
C PRO A 189 -25.50 -7.49 -15.74
N LEU A 190 -25.33 -6.91 -14.54
CA LEU A 190 -26.04 -7.38 -13.35
C LEU A 190 -27.54 -7.01 -13.46
N PRO A 191 -28.45 -7.91 -13.06
CA PRO A 191 -29.88 -7.66 -13.11
C PRO A 191 -30.31 -6.61 -12.08
N ALA A 192 -31.39 -5.87 -12.38
CA ALA A 192 -31.97 -4.90 -11.44
C ALA A 192 -32.85 -5.58 -10.37
N ASN A 193 -33.52 -6.69 -10.73
CA ASN A 193 -34.25 -7.53 -9.78
C ASN A 193 -33.26 -8.35 -8.95
N ARG A 194 -33.00 -7.95 -7.69
CA ARG A 194 -31.93 -8.50 -6.85
C ARG A 194 -31.96 -10.04 -6.73
N LEU A 195 -32.77 -10.60 -5.83
CA LEU A 195 -32.71 -12.04 -5.52
C LEU A 195 -32.97 -12.91 -6.75
N GLN A 196 -34.10 -12.68 -7.44
CA GLN A 196 -34.49 -13.52 -8.57
C GLN A 196 -33.58 -13.33 -9.78
N GLY A 197 -33.18 -12.08 -10.07
CA GLY A 197 -32.32 -11.80 -11.21
C GLY A 197 -30.91 -12.34 -10.99
N TYR A 198 -30.30 -12.14 -9.82
CA TYR A 198 -28.96 -12.68 -9.56
C TYR A 198 -28.94 -14.21 -9.71
N ARG A 199 -29.99 -14.89 -9.26
CA ARG A 199 -30.16 -16.34 -9.44
C ARG A 199 -30.30 -16.72 -10.92
N GLU A 200 -31.10 -15.99 -11.70
CA GLU A 200 -31.26 -16.22 -13.15
C GLU A 200 -29.95 -16.01 -13.92
N LEU A 201 -29.19 -14.97 -13.60
CA LEU A 201 -27.91 -14.66 -14.22
C LEU A 201 -26.82 -15.67 -13.81
N ALA A 202 -26.81 -16.08 -12.53
CA ALA A 202 -25.95 -17.15 -12.07
C ALA A 202 -26.12 -18.41 -12.94
N ASN A 203 -27.36 -18.75 -13.31
CA ASN A 203 -27.65 -19.93 -14.12
C ASN A 203 -27.18 -19.83 -15.59
N GLN A 204 -26.87 -18.62 -16.10
CA GLN A 204 -26.59 -18.36 -17.52
C GLN A 204 -25.11 -18.03 -17.83
N GLY A 205 -24.24 -17.89 -16.83
CA GLY A 205 -22.86 -17.42 -17.01
C GLY A 205 -21.93 -18.36 -17.79
N PRO A 206 -20.79 -17.87 -18.33
CA PRO A 206 -19.86 -18.63 -19.18
C PRO A 206 -19.15 -19.79 -18.46
N ASP A 207 -19.14 -19.79 -17.12
CA ASP A 207 -18.71 -20.90 -16.27
C ASP A 207 -19.87 -21.86 -15.90
N ALA A 208 -21.00 -21.81 -16.61
CA ALA A 208 -22.00 -22.89 -16.60
C ALA A 208 -21.27 -24.21 -16.84
N PRO A 209 -21.64 -25.30 -16.13
CA PRO A 209 -20.84 -26.52 -16.13
C PRO A 209 -20.50 -26.88 -17.56
N ILE A 210 -19.20 -26.83 -17.88
CA ILE A 210 -18.67 -27.52 -19.05
C ILE A 210 -19.12 -28.95 -18.83
N ARG A 211 -20.17 -29.37 -19.54
CA ARG A 211 -20.38 -30.78 -19.82
C ARG A 211 -19.07 -31.19 -20.43
N PHE A 212 -18.26 -31.95 -19.70
CA PHE A 212 -17.11 -32.62 -20.26
C PHE A 212 -17.61 -33.31 -21.52
N GLN A 213 -17.34 -32.73 -22.69
CA GLN A 213 -17.53 -33.41 -23.94
C GLN A 213 -16.51 -34.54 -23.89
N GLU A 214 -17.01 -35.75 -23.65
CA GLU A 214 -16.28 -37.01 -23.80
C GLU A 214 -15.87 -37.20 -25.27
N HIS A 215 -15.02 -36.34 -25.79
CA HIS A 215 -14.40 -36.49 -27.10
C HIS A 215 -12.89 -36.40 -26.87
N LEU A 216 -12.33 -37.51 -26.38
CA LEU A 216 -10.95 -38.00 -26.52
C LEU A 216 -10.72 -39.13 -25.50
N ARG A 217 -11.44 -40.25 -25.66
CA ARG A 217 -11.06 -41.54 -25.07
C ARG A 217 -11.09 -42.60 -26.18
N PRO A 218 -10.02 -43.40 -26.35
CA PRO A 218 -10.01 -44.51 -27.32
C PRO A 218 -11.14 -45.50 -27.03
N GLU A 219 -11.81 -45.99 -28.08
CA GLU A 219 -13.07 -46.75 -28.10
C GLU A 219 -13.06 -48.17 -27.46
N ALA A 220 -12.18 -48.47 -26.50
CA ALA A 220 -12.04 -49.83 -25.95
C ALA A 220 -12.54 -50.01 -24.49
N ALA A 221 -13.29 -49.08 -23.92
CA ALA A 221 -13.76 -49.17 -22.53
C ALA A 221 -15.22 -48.71 -22.30
N ALA A 222 -16.08 -48.78 -23.33
CA ALA A 222 -17.43 -48.19 -23.29
C ALA A 222 -18.53 -49.06 -22.66
N GLU A 223 -18.30 -50.33 -22.30
CA GLU A 223 -19.38 -51.23 -21.85
C GLU A 223 -19.57 -51.38 -20.33
N LYS A 224 -18.84 -50.65 -19.48
CA LYS A 224 -18.99 -50.75 -18.01
C LYS A 224 -19.27 -49.46 -17.24
N ALA A 225 -19.47 -48.33 -17.91
CA ALA A 225 -19.65 -47.03 -17.24
C ALA A 225 -21.12 -46.58 -17.09
N GLY A 226 -22.06 -47.14 -17.87
CA GLY A 226 -23.44 -46.68 -17.94
C GLY A 226 -24.31 -46.92 -16.70
N GLU A 227 -23.93 -47.86 -15.82
CA GLU A 227 -24.71 -48.20 -14.62
C GLU A 227 -24.29 -47.39 -13.36
N SER A 228 -23.20 -46.63 -13.42
CA SER A 228 -22.58 -45.98 -12.24
C SER A 228 -23.10 -44.57 -11.92
N GLN A 229 -23.58 -43.82 -12.91
CA GLN A 229 -23.97 -42.42 -12.69
C GLN A 229 -25.40 -42.22 -12.15
N ALA A 230 -26.36 -43.07 -12.55
CA ALA A 230 -27.72 -43.01 -12.01
C ALA A 230 -27.82 -43.49 -10.55
N ALA A 231 -26.83 -44.25 -10.06
CA ALA A 231 -26.75 -44.75 -8.69
C ALA A 231 -26.13 -43.75 -7.69
N ARG A 232 -25.31 -42.79 -8.16
CA ARG A 232 -24.57 -41.85 -7.27
C ARG A 232 -25.44 -40.77 -6.64
N GLY A 233 -26.50 -40.31 -7.32
CA GLY A 233 -27.45 -39.32 -6.77
C GLY A 233 -28.39 -39.87 -5.71
N LYS A 234 -28.59 -41.20 -5.65
CA LYS A 234 -29.42 -41.88 -4.63
C LYS A 234 -28.63 -42.38 -3.41
N ALA A 235 -27.30 -42.24 -3.41
CA ALA A 235 -26.42 -42.84 -2.39
C ALA A 235 -26.24 -42.00 -1.11
N LEU A 236 -26.89 -40.83 -1.00
CA LEU A 236 -26.90 -40.01 0.24
C LEU A 236 -28.08 -40.35 1.15
N THR A 237 -29.19 -40.86 0.60
CA THR A 237 -30.36 -41.28 1.37
C THR A 237 -30.19 -42.72 1.83
N GLY A 238 -29.45 -42.93 2.92
CA GLY A 238 -29.36 -44.25 3.57
C GLY A 238 -27.99 -44.67 4.13
N LYS A 239 -26.95 -43.83 4.04
CA LYS A 239 -25.64 -44.12 4.65
C LYS A 239 -25.57 -43.62 6.11
N THR A 240 -24.97 -44.42 7.00
CA THR A 240 -24.75 -44.05 8.40
C THR A 240 -23.57 -43.08 8.55
N GLU A 241 -23.54 -42.33 9.65
CA GLU A 241 -22.46 -41.38 10.01
C GLU A 241 -21.05 -42.01 9.97
N SER A 242 -20.97 -43.32 10.23
CA SER A 242 -19.76 -44.14 10.13
C SER A 242 -19.19 -44.29 8.72
N ASP A 243 -20.03 -44.18 7.69
CA ASP A 243 -19.66 -44.41 6.29
C ASP A 243 -19.16 -43.10 5.67
N LEU A 244 -19.74 -41.96 6.08
CA LEU A 244 -19.40 -40.62 5.61
C LEU A 244 -18.11 -40.05 6.24
N THR A 245 -17.64 -40.64 7.33
CA THR A 245 -16.40 -40.26 8.04
C THR A 245 -15.17 -41.07 7.62
N ARG A 246 -15.35 -42.16 6.85
CA ARG A 246 -14.29 -43.10 6.45
C ARG A 246 -13.93 -43.06 4.95
N GLU A 247 -14.75 -42.49 4.09
CA GLU A 247 -14.53 -42.39 2.64
C GLU A 247 -14.21 -40.94 2.20
N SER A 248 -13.40 -40.79 1.13
CA SER A 248 -13.14 -39.49 0.49
C SER A 248 -14.43 -38.97 -0.16
N HIS A 249 -14.91 -37.79 0.25
CA HIS A 249 -16.18 -37.25 -0.22
C HIS A 249 -16.03 -35.91 -0.96
N ALA A 250 -16.14 -35.98 -2.28
CA ALA A 250 -16.26 -34.86 -3.22
C ALA A 250 -17.51 -33.97 -3.00
N GLY A 251 -18.45 -34.36 -2.13
CA GLY A 251 -19.74 -33.68 -1.96
C GLY A 251 -19.92 -32.89 -0.67
N LEU A 252 -18.90 -32.84 0.21
CA LEU A 252 -18.97 -32.20 1.52
C LEU A 252 -18.91 -30.68 1.40
N THR A 253 -19.89 -30.00 1.97
CA THR A 253 -19.92 -28.53 2.06
C THR A 253 -18.91 -28.07 3.11
N ARG A 254 -17.76 -27.51 2.69
CA ARG A 254 -16.67 -27.08 3.59
C ARG A 254 -16.71 -25.61 3.99
N THR A 255 -17.46 -24.81 3.26
CA THR A 255 -17.70 -23.39 3.56
C THR A 255 -18.94 -23.26 4.44
N ALA A 256 -18.94 -22.26 5.32
CA ALA A 256 -20.08 -21.98 6.16
C ALA A 256 -20.28 -20.47 6.31
N LEU A 257 -21.54 -20.07 6.34
CA LEU A 257 -21.95 -18.77 6.86
C LEU A 257 -22.09 -18.88 8.37
N CYS A 258 -21.60 -17.89 9.12
CA CYS A 258 -21.76 -17.86 10.58
C CYS A 258 -22.54 -16.63 11.02
N VAL A 259 -23.40 -16.80 12.02
CA VAL A 259 -24.14 -15.72 12.66
C VAL A 259 -23.75 -15.70 14.13
N GLU A 260 -23.06 -14.63 14.54
CA GLU A 260 -22.47 -14.47 15.86
C GLU A 260 -23.04 -13.22 16.54
N PRO A 261 -23.74 -13.34 17.68
CA PRO A 261 -24.03 -12.21 18.56
C PRO A 261 -22.75 -11.78 19.28
N ARG A 262 -22.18 -10.63 18.89
CA ARG A 262 -20.94 -10.10 19.48
C ARG A 262 -21.14 -8.66 19.94
N ASP A 263 -20.93 -8.44 21.24
CA ASP A 263 -21.04 -7.14 21.92
C ASP A 263 -22.35 -6.41 21.58
N GLY A 264 -23.46 -7.16 21.69
CA GLY A 264 -24.81 -6.63 21.48
C GLY A 264 -25.28 -6.54 20.03
N LYS A 265 -24.41 -6.84 19.05
CA LYS A 265 -24.71 -6.79 17.61
C LYS A 265 -24.77 -8.18 17.01
N LEU A 266 -25.58 -8.36 15.98
CA LEU A 266 -25.60 -9.59 15.19
C LEU A 266 -24.63 -9.46 14.01
N ARG A 267 -23.56 -10.27 14.01
CA ARG A 267 -22.51 -10.27 12.98
C ARG A 267 -22.65 -11.48 12.08
N ILE A 268 -22.61 -11.26 10.78
CA ILE A 268 -22.77 -12.30 9.76
C ILE A 268 -21.45 -12.45 9.00
N PHE A 269 -20.80 -13.58 9.23
CA PHE A 269 -19.57 -13.96 8.55
C PHE A 269 -19.91 -14.61 7.21
N LEU A 270 -19.54 -13.94 6.13
CA LEU A 270 -19.77 -14.38 4.75
C LEU A 270 -18.70 -15.40 4.34
N PRO A 271 -19.08 -16.56 3.76
CA PRO A 271 -18.13 -17.55 3.24
C PRO A 271 -17.48 -17.08 1.93
N PRO A 272 -16.35 -17.68 1.52
CA PRO A 272 -15.75 -17.40 0.22
C PRO A 272 -16.67 -17.91 -0.90
N LEU A 273 -16.94 -17.06 -1.89
CA LEU A 273 -17.76 -17.39 -3.06
C LEU A 273 -16.99 -17.09 -4.35
N ARG A 274 -17.12 -17.99 -5.33
CA ARG A 274 -16.40 -17.88 -6.62
C ARG A 274 -16.90 -16.71 -7.47
N ARG A 275 -18.22 -16.48 -7.47
CA ARG A 275 -18.91 -15.56 -8.37
C ARG A 275 -19.54 -14.40 -7.64
N LEU A 276 -19.55 -13.25 -8.30
CA LEU A 276 -20.19 -12.06 -7.77
C LEU A 276 -21.71 -12.25 -7.63
N GLU A 277 -22.36 -12.89 -8.61
CA GLU A 277 -23.83 -13.07 -8.58
C GLU A 277 -24.27 -13.83 -7.33
N ASP A 278 -23.53 -14.88 -6.96
CA ASP A 278 -23.78 -15.69 -5.76
C ASP A 278 -23.61 -14.85 -4.49
N TYR A 279 -22.59 -13.98 -4.46
CA TYR A 279 -22.34 -13.09 -3.34
C TYR A 279 -23.46 -12.06 -3.17
N LEU A 280 -23.90 -11.43 -4.26
CA LEU A 280 -24.98 -10.44 -4.23
C LEU A 280 -26.34 -11.08 -3.90
N GLU A 281 -26.61 -12.30 -4.36
CA GLU A 281 -27.79 -13.07 -3.94
C GLU A 281 -27.78 -13.32 -2.43
N LEU A 282 -26.63 -13.70 -1.86
CA LEU A 282 -26.49 -13.96 -0.44
C LEU A 282 -26.66 -12.67 0.40
N VAL A 283 -26.02 -11.57 -0.01
CA VAL A 283 -26.19 -10.26 0.66
C VAL A 283 -27.64 -9.80 0.61
N ALA A 284 -28.33 -9.97 -0.52
CA ALA A 284 -29.75 -9.64 -0.62
C ALA A 284 -30.63 -10.54 0.26
N ALA A 285 -30.34 -11.84 0.33
CA ALA A 285 -31.08 -12.75 1.22
C ALA A 285 -30.88 -12.37 2.70
N ILE A 286 -29.69 -11.90 3.07
CA ILE A 286 -29.38 -11.43 4.42
C ILE A 286 -30.16 -10.15 4.73
N GLU A 287 -30.15 -9.16 3.84
CA GLU A 287 -30.88 -7.91 4.05
C GLU A 287 -32.38 -8.16 4.21
N ASP A 288 -32.99 -8.97 3.34
CA ASP A 288 -34.42 -9.26 3.47
C ASP A 288 -34.76 -10.00 4.77
N THR A 289 -33.84 -10.86 5.24
CA THR A 289 -34.00 -11.56 6.53
C THR A 289 -33.89 -10.59 7.70
N ALA A 290 -32.95 -9.65 7.63
CA ALA A 290 -32.82 -8.55 8.59
C ALA A 290 -34.07 -7.66 8.62
N ALA A 291 -34.61 -7.32 7.45
CA ALA A 291 -35.83 -6.52 7.32
C ALA A 291 -37.04 -7.23 7.94
N GLU A 292 -37.22 -8.51 7.65
CA GLU A 292 -38.33 -9.31 8.16
C GLU A 292 -38.27 -9.46 9.69
N LEU A 293 -37.07 -9.66 10.24
CA LEU A 293 -36.85 -9.82 11.68
C LEU A 293 -36.68 -8.48 12.41
N GLY A 294 -36.67 -7.35 11.70
CA GLY A 294 -36.40 -6.02 12.28
C GLY A 294 -35.06 -5.95 13.00
N THR A 295 -34.05 -6.66 12.49
CA THR A 295 -32.78 -6.92 13.16
C THR A 295 -31.62 -6.35 12.34
N PRO A 296 -31.04 -5.19 12.72
CA PRO A 296 -29.85 -4.66 12.07
C PRO A 296 -28.64 -5.59 12.24
N VAL A 297 -27.82 -5.71 11.19
CA VAL A 297 -26.70 -6.65 11.12
C VAL A 297 -25.40 -5.99 10.68
N MET A 298 -24.27 -6.61 11.03
CA MET A 298 -22.95 -6.27 10.49
C MET A 298 -22.43 -7.40 9.61
N LEU A 299 -21.95 -7.08 8.41
CA LEU A 299 -21.35 -8.08 7.52
C LEU A 299 -19.83 -8.13 7.73
N GLU A 300 -19.29 -9.33 7.87
CA GLU A 300 -17.86 -9.60 8.01
C GLU A 300 -17.44 -10.86 7.25
N GLY A 301 -16.15 -11.20 7.28
CA GLY A 301 -15.62 -12.41 6.64
C GLY A 301 -15.02 -12.16 5.27
N TYR A 302 -15.40 -12.97 4.28
CA TYR A 302 -14.82 -12.87 2.94
C TYR A 302 -15.49 -11.75 2.13
N VAL A 303 -14.66 -10.95 1.47
CA VAL A 303 -15.08 -9.87 0.57
C VAL A 303 -15.66 -10.42 -0.74
N PRO A 304 -16.43 -9.62 -1.51
CA PRO A 304 -16.86 -10.03 -2.84
C PRO A 304 -15.67 -10.42 -3.73
N PRO A 305 -15.81 -11.44 -4.60
CA PRO A 305 -14.79 -11.71 -5.61
C PRO A 305 -14.63 -10.49 -6.53
N ARG A 306 -13.41 -10.25 -7.00
CA ARG A 306 -13.13 -9.11 -7.89
C ARG A 306 -13.96 -9.18 -9.17
N ASP A 307 -14.59 -8.08 -9.50
CA ASP A 307 -15.51 -7.97 -10.64
C ASP A 307 -15.54 -6.54 -11.17
N PRO A 308 -15.45 -6.32 -12.49
CA PRO A 308 -15.47 -4.98 -13.08
C PRO A 308 -16.81 -4.26 -12.91
N ARG A 309 -17.91 -4.94 -12.53
CA ARG A 309 -19.24 -4.34 -12.33
C ARG A 309 -19.41 -3.74 -10.93
N LEU A 310 -18.48 -3.96 -10.01
CA LEU A 310 -18.44 -3.35 -8.67
C LEU A 310 -17.34 -2.29 -8.57
N ASN A 311 -17.64 -1.24 -7.82
CA ASN A 311 -16.65 -0.36 -7.22
C ASN A 311 -16.53 -0.65 -5.72
N HIS A 312 -15.37 -0.33 -5.16
CA HIS A 312 -15.17 -0.39 -3.72
C HIS A 312 -14.18 0.66 -3.24
N LEU A 313 -14.34 1.03 -1.98
CA LEU A 313 -13.41 1.80 -1.17
C LEU A 313 -13.00 0.93 0.00
N SER A 314 -11.72 0.92 0.37
CA SER A 314 -11.27 0.32 1.63
C SER A 314 -10.50 1.30 2.49
N VAL A 315 -10.67 1.17 3.81
CA VAL A 315 -9.98 1.96 4.84
C VAL A 315 -9.30 0.98 5.78
N THR A 316 -7.98 1.07 5.90
CA THR A 316 -7.16 0.16 6.71
C THR A 316 -6.07 0.92 7.46
N PRO A 317 -5.78 0.61 8.73
CA PRO A 317 -4.74 1.28 9.49
C PRO A 317 -3.37 0.62 9.27
N ASP A 318 -2.38 1.43 8.88
CA ASP A 318 -0.95 1.05 8.82
C ASP A 318 -0.19 1.73 9.98
N PRO A 319 1.04 1.32 10.35
CA PRO A 319 1.73 1.89 11.50
C PRO A 319 1.88 3.41 11.40
N GLY A 320 1.14 4.14 12.24
CA GLY A 320 1.16 5.61 12.29
C GLY A 320 0.35 6.33 11.20
N VAL A 321 -0.38 5.62 10.34
CA VAL A 321 -1.18 6.21 9.24
C VAL A 321 -2.46 5.40 8.97
N ILE A 322 -3.43 6.00 8.27
CA ILE A 322 -4.57 5.30 7.71
C ILE A 322 -4.39 5.26 6.19
N GLU A 323 -4.45 4.07 5.62
CA GLU A 323 -4.44 3.82 4.19
C GLU A 323 -5.88 3.77 3.68
N VAL A 324 -6.16 4.51 2.60
CA VAL A 324 -7.45 4.49 1.92
C VAL A 324 -7.24 4.11 0.46
N ASN A 325 -7.76 2.95 0.07
CA ASN A 325 -7.76 2.53 -1.34
C ASN A 325 -9.08 2.96 -1.96
N VAL A 326 -9.02 3.89 -2.90
CA VAL A 326 -10.19 4.43 -3.61
C VAL A 326 -10.50 3.65 -4.88
N GLN A 327 -11.76 3.73 -5.31
CA GLN A 327 -12.22 3.19 -6.58
C GLN A 327 -11.55 3.90 -7.79
N PRO A 328 -11.48 3.24 -8.96
CA PRO A 328 -11.04 3.87 -10.20
C PRO A 328 -11.96 5.04 -10.60
N ALA A 329 -11.38 6.10 -11.17
CA ALA A 329 -12.11 7.18 -11.80
C ALA A 329 -12.14 7.00 -13.33
N HIS A 330 -13.33 7.11 -13.93
CA HIS A 330 -13.54 6.99 -15.36
C HIS A 330 -13.05 8.23 -16.12
N ASP A 331 -13.25 9.42 -15.55
CA ASP A 331 -12.85 10.69 -16.15
C ASP A 331 -12.20 11.66 -15.14
N TRP A 332 -11.85 12.86 -15.62
CA TRP A 332 -11.18 13.87 -14.81
C TRP A 332 -12.09 14.50 -13.75
N GLU A 333 -13.38 14.67 -14.03
CA GLU A 333 -14.31 15.25 -13.07
C GLU A 333 -14.56 14.30 -11.91
N GLU A 334 -14.72 13.00 -12.21
CA GLU A 334 -14.80 11.96 -11.19
C GLU A 334 -13.51 11.90 -10.34
N LEU A 335 -12.33 11.94 -10.98
CA LEU A 335 -11.05 11.93 -10.27
C LEU A 335 -10.91 13.10 -9.30
N LYS A 336 -11.30 14.31 -9.73
CA LYS A 336 -11.37 15.50 -8.86
C LYS A 336 -12.35 15.31 -7.71
N GLY A 337 -13.54 14.78 -7.99
CA GLY A 337 -14.55 14.50 -6.99
C GLY A 337 -14.05 13.56 -5.90
N ILE A 338 -13.45 12.43 -6.31
CA ILE A 338 -12.88 11.43 -5.39
C ILE A 338 -11.74 12.03 -4.57
N THR A 339 -10.78 12.69 -5.22
CA THR A 339 -9.60 13.22 -4.53
C THR A 339 -9.99 14.32 -3.54
N ARG A 340 -10.85 15.27 -3.93
CA ARG A 340 -11.28 16.36 -3.04
C ARG A 340 -12.19 15.84 -1.93
N GLY A 341 -13.07 14.89 -2.22
CA GLY A 341 -13.91 14.23 -1.23
C GLY A 341 -13.06 13.55 -0.15
N LEU A 342 -12.05 12.76 -0.54
CA LEU A 342 -11.16 12.08 0.42
C LEU A 342 -10.42 13.07 1.33
N TYR A 343 -9.89 14.17 0.79
CA TYR A 343 -9.20 15.19 1.58
C TYR A 343 -10.16 15.90 2.55
N GLU A 344 -11.38 16.19 2.11
CA GLU A 344 -12.39 16.81 2.96
C GLU A 344 -12.86 15.85 4.07
N ASP A 345 -13.11 14.58 3.74
CA ASP A 345 -13.48 13.53 4.70
C ASP A 345 -12.39 13.32 5.75
N ALA A 346 -11.12 13.30 5.33
CA ALA A 346 -9.98 13.26 6.25
C ALA A 346 -9.99 14.49 7.19
N ARG A 347 -10.19 15.69 6.65
CA ARG A 347 -10.21 16.93 7.43
C ARG A 347 -11.33 16.95 8.47
N ILE A 348 -12.56 16.60 8.10
CA ILE A 348 -13.72 16.61 9.02
C ILE A 348 -13.61 15.52 10.10
N THR A 349 -12.92 14.42 9.81
CA THR A 349 -12.61 13.34 10.77
C THR A 349 -11.34 13.61 11.59
N ARG A 350 -10.74 14.80 11.47
CA ARG A 350 -9.53 15.25 12.19
C ARG A 350 -8.26 14.45 11.84
N LEU A 351 -8.24 13.86 10.65
CA LEU A 351 -7.05 13.30 10.03
C LEU A 351 -6.36 14.39 9.18
N GLY A 352 -5.05 14.23 8.97
CA GLY A 352 -4.24 15.12 8.14
C GLY A 352 -3.45 14.34 7.10
N THR A 353 -3.17 14.96 5.96
CA THR A 353 -2.32 14.43 4.88
C THR A 353 -0.86 14.85 5.03
N GLU A 354 -0.55 15.59 6.10
CA GLU A 354 0.76 16.15 6.40
C GLU A 354 1.11 15.93 7.89
N LYS A 355 2.39 16.04 8.23
CA LYS A 355 2.87 16.04 9.61
C LYS A 355 4.04 16.99 9.80
N PHE A 356 4.22 17.42 11.05
CA PHE A 356 5.38 18.20 11.46
C PHE A 356 6.29 17.36 12.35
N ARG A 357 7.59 17.36 12.05
CA ARG A 357 8.61 16.80 12.94
C ARG A 357 8.88 17.75 14.10
N VAL A 358 9.55 17.24 15.13
CA VAL A 358 9.91 17.99 16.35
C VAL A 358 10.71 19.26 16.04
N ASP A 359 11.57 19.23 15.03
CA ASP A 359 12.36 20.38 14.60
C ASP A 359 11.56 21.41 13.77
N GLY A 360 10.28 21.14 13.52
CA GLY A 360 9.43 21.94 12.65
C GLY A 360 9.47 21.54 11.18
N THR A 361 10.21 20.50 10.78
CA THR A 361 10.22 20.07 9.38
C THR A 361 8.84 19.57 8.95
N HIS A 362 8.36 20.05 7.80
CA HIS A 362 7.06 19.69 7.23
C HIS A 362 7.24 18.52 6.26
N THR A 363 6.51 17.42 6.45
CA THR A 363 6.63 16.22 5.62
C THR A 363 5.26 15.59 5.37
N GLY A 364 5.14 14.68 4.39
CA GLY A 364 3.94 13.87 4.24
C GLY A 364 3.76 12.90 5.41
N THR A 365 2.62 12.21 5.45
CA THR A 365 2.29 11.25 6.53
C THR A 365 3.31 10.10 6.64
N GLY A 366 3.94 9.72 5.53
CA GLY A 366 4.88 8.60 5.40
C GLY A 366 4.27 7.31 4.86
N GLY A 367 2.97 7.29 4.58
CA GLY A 367 2.27 6.15 3.94
C GLY A 367 2.33 6.13 2.41
N GLY A 368 2.87 7.18 1.78
CA GLY A 368 2.86 7.35 0.32
C GLY A 368 1.51 7.83 -0.24
N ASN A 369 1.46 8.07 -1.55
CA ASN A 369 0.28 8.40 -2.33
C ASN A 369 0.39 7.71 -3.69
N HIS A 370 0.28 6.39 -3.68
CA HIS A 370 0.53 5.60 -4.89
C HIS A 370 -0.47 5.94 -5.99
N ILE A 371 0.04 6.19 -7.18
CA ILE A 371 -0.79 6.44 -8.36
C ILE A 371 -0.92 5.12 -9.12
N VAL A 372 -2.15 4.63 -9.26
CA VAL A 372 -2.43 3.37 -9.96
C VAL A 372 -3.09 3.68 -11.31
N VAL A 373 -2.52 3.14 -12.38
CA VAL A 373 -3.00 3.35 -13.76
C VAL A 373 -3.32 2.01 -14.40
N GLY A 374 -4.45 1.94 -15.11
CA GLY A 374 -4.86 0.74 -15.83
C GLY A 374 -6.05 1.01 -16.75
N GLY A 375 -6.71 -0.07 -17.19
CA GLY A 375 -7.94 -0.02 -17.99
C GLY A 375 -9.17 -0.38 -17.15
N GLU A 376 -10.35 -0.25 -17.76
CA GLU A 376 -11.62 -0.66 -17.12
C GLU A 376 -11.65 -2.17 -16.83
N THR A 377 -11.14 -2.96 -17.77
CA THR A 377 -10.86 -4.39 -17.60
C THR A 377 -9.35 -4.63 -17.64
N PRO A 378 -8.84 -5.77 -17.14
CA PRO A 378 -7.42 -6.08 -17.21
C PRO A 378 -6.89 -6.00 -18.66
N LEU A 379 -7.61 -6.57 -19.63
CA LEU A 379 -7.18 -6.59 -21.04
C LEU A 379 -7.28 -5.22 -21.74
N ASP A 380 -8.06 -4.29 -21.19
CA ASP A 380 -8.10 -2.90 -21.67
C ASP A 380 -6.91 -2.06 -21.18
N SER A 381 -6.10 -2.59 -20.27
CA SER A 381 -4.93 -1.91 -19.75
C SER A 381 -4.00 -1.42 -20.88
N PRO A 382 -3.62 -0.14 -20.87
CA PRO A 382 -2.74 0.39 -21.92
C PRO A 382 -1.36 -0.27 -21.88
N PHE A 383 -0.91 -0.73 -20.72
CA PHE A 383 0.38 -1.42 -20.55
C PHE A 383 0.39 -2.85 -21.08
N LEU A 384 -0.77 -3.52 -21.10
CA LEU A 384 -0.90 -4.87 -21.68
C LEU A 384 -1.16 -4.82 -23.18
N ARG A 385 -1.98 -3.85 -23.63
CA ARG A 385 -2.22 -3.61 -25.05
C ARG A 385 -0.97 -3.13 -25.78
N ARG A 386 -0.10 -2.38 -25.08
CA ARG A 386 1.14 -1.81 -25.62
C ARG A 386 2.27 -1.94 -24.58
N PRO A 387 3.00 -3.08 -24.55
CA PRO A 387 4.12 -3.29 -23.62
C PRO A 387 5.24 -2.24 -23.71
N ASP A 388 5.42 -1.62 -24.88
CA ASP A 388 6.38 -0.52 -25.08
C ASP A 388 6.00 0.77 -24.33
N LEU A 389 4.76 0.88 -23.84
CA LEU A 389 4.34 1.96 -22.95
C LEU A 389 5.05 1.86 -21.60
N LEU A 390 5.07 0.67 -20.97
CA LEU A 390 5.76 0.49 -19.69
C LEU A 390 7.27 0.71 -19.84
N ARG A 391 7.86 0.24 -20.96
CA ARG A 391 9.24 0.61 -21.32
C ARG A 391 9.43 2.13 -21.35
N SER A 392 8.51 2.86 -22.00
CA SER A 392 8.60 4.32 -22.11
C SER A 392 8.59 4.97 -20.73
N PHE A 393 7.69 4.55 -19.85
CA PHE A 393 7.63 5.05 -18.46
C PHE A 393 8.94 4.82 -17.71
N VAL A 394 9.41 3.56 -17.66
CA VAL A 394 10.63 3.21 -16.93
C VAL A 394 11.84 3.95 -17.52
N SER A 395 11.96 4.02 -18.84
CA SER A 395 13.08 4.72 -19.50
C SER A 395 13.02 6.23 -19.28
N TYR A 396 11.82 6.82 -19.28
CA TYR A 396 11.65 8.26 -19.09
C TYR A 396 11.93 8.68 -17.65
N TRP A 397 11.37 7.97 -16.66
CA TRP A 397 11.74 8.17 -15.25
C TRP A 397 13.23 7.96 -15.04
N HIS A 398 13.82 6.94 -15.68
CA HIS A 398 15.26 6.70 -15.62
C HIS A 398 16.07 7.90 -16.15
N ASN A 399 15.68 8.45 -17.30
CA ASN A 399 16.41 9.55 -17.95
C ASN A 399 16.09 10.94 -17.36
N TYR A 400 15.02 11.08 -16.58
CA TYR A 400 14.63 12.33 -15.91
C TYR A 400 14.49 12.09 -14.40
N PRO A 401 15.60 12.07 -13.63
CA PRO A 401 15.59 11.75 -12.21
C PRO A 401 14.71 12.67 -11.35
N SER A 402 14.37 13.88 -11.84
CA SER A 402 13.41 14.75 -11.17
C SER A 402 12.09 14.06 -10.85
N LEU A 403 11.62 13.14 -11.69
CA LEU A 403 10.36 12.43 -11.51
C LEU A 403 10.38 11.43 -10.35
N SER A 404 11.56 10.92 -9.98
CA SER A 404 11.76 10.05 -8.81
C SER A 404 11.94 10.86 -7.52
N TYR A 405 12.45 12.09 -7.62
CA TYR A 405 12.98 12.82 -6.48
C TYR A 405 12.15 14.05 -6.05
N LEU A 406 11.47 14.71 -6.98
CA LEU A 406 10.64 15.89 -6.69
C LEU A 406 9.39 15.53 -5.87
N PHE A 407 8.81 14.36 -6.14
CA PHE A 407 7.54 13.92 -5.53
C PHE A 407 7.71 12.88 -4.42
N SER A 408 8.93 12.48 -4.11
CA SER A 408 9.19 11.42 -3.14
C SER A 408 9.26 11.93 -1.71
N GLY A 409 9.13 10.98 -0.77
CA GLY A 409 9.29 11.25 0.64
C GLY A 409 10.75 11.46 1.05
N GLY A 410 10.97 11.76 2.34
CA GLY A 410 12.31 12.04 2.86
C GLY A 410 13.26 10.84 2.87
N PHE A 411 12.77 9.61 2.89
CA PHE A 411 13.59 8.40 2.91
C PHE A 411 13.89 7.93 1.47
N ILE A 412 15.06 8.34 0.95
CA ILE A 412 15.56 8.00 -0.39
C ILE A 412 16.76 7.06 -0.31
N GLY A 413 16.95 6.28 -1.36
CA GLY A 413 18.08 5.37 -1.55
C GLY A 413 17.64 3.91 -1.75
N PRO A 414 18.60 2.98 -1.88
CA PRO A 414 18.36 1.60 -2.30
C PRO A 414 17.49 0.77 -1.35
N THR A 415 17.26 1.26 -0.14
CA THR A 415 16.48 0.60 0.91
C THR A 415 15.21 1.36 1.27
N SER A 416 14.87 2.40 0.49
CA SER A 416 13.64 3.18 0.62
C SER A 416 12.38 2.34 0.34
N GLN A 417 11.21 2.96 0.47
CA GLN A 417 9.92 2.30 0.19
C GLN A 417 9.69 2.04 -1.30
N ALA A 418 10.37 2.79 -2.18
CA ALA A 418 10.22 2.79 -3.63
C ALA A 418 11.56 3.17 -4.29
N PRO A 419 12.63 2.37 -4.15
CA PRO A 419 13.93 2.70 -4.70
C PRO A 419 13.87 2.66 -6.23
N ARG A 420 14.65 3.55 -6.82
CA ARG A 420 14.85 3.61 -8.26
C ARG A 420 15.76 2.45 -8.70
N VAL A 421 15.54 1.95 -9.91
CA VAL A 421 16.16 0.70 -10.42
C VAL A 421 17.69 0.71 -10.40
N ASP A 422 18.33 1.87 -10.53
CA ASP A 422 19.79 2.04 -10.61
C ASP A 422 20.44 2.51 -9.29
N GLU A 423 19.69 2.57 -8.18
CA GLU A 423 20.24 2.95 -6.86
C GLU A 423 20.86 1.78 -6.08
N ALA A 424 20.46 0.54 -6.38
CA ALA A 424 20.88 -0.64 -5.64
C ALA A 424 21.97 -1.45 -6.36
N ARG A 425 21.72 -1.80 -7.63
CA ARG A 425 22.56 -2.71 -8.41
C ARG A 425 23.22 -1.98 -9.57
N GLY A 426 24.56 -1.96 -9.58
CA GLY A 426 25.34 -1.26 -10.62
C GLY A 426 25.18 -1.82 -12.04
N ASP A 427 24.77 -3.08 -12.18
CA ASP A 427 24.49 -3.75 -13.46
C ASP A 427 23.03 -3.62 -13.92
N ALA A 428 22.12 -3.11 -13.07
CA ALA A 428 20.68 -3.12 -13.33
C ALA A 428 20.30 -2.43 -14.64
N VAL A 429 20.91 -1.29 -14.95
CA VAL A 429 20.64 -0.54 -16.19
C VAL A 429 21.11 -1.30 -17.43
N TYR A 430 22.14 -2.15 -17.31
CA TYR A 430 22.60 -3.00 -18.43
C TYR A 430 21.61 -4.13 -18.70
N GLU A 431 21.16 -4.81 -17.64
CA GLU A 431 20.15 -5.88 -17.77
C GLU A 431 18.79 -5.32 -18.24
N LEU A 432 18.42 -4.12 -17.80
CA LEU A 432 17.21 -3.44 -18.24
C LEU A 432 17.23 -3.10 -19.74
N ASP A 433 18.39 -2.67 -20.25
CA ASP A 433 18.60 -2.47 -21.70
C ASP A 433 18.41 -3.78 -22.50
N ILE A 434 18.80 -4.93 -21.96
CA ILE A 434 18.55 -6.23 -22.59
C ILE A 434 17.05 -6.54 -22.57
N ALA A 435 16.40 -6.40 -21.41
CA ALA A 435 14.97 -6.64 -21.25
C ALA A 435 14.11 -5.78 -22.20
N PHE A 436 14.45 -4.51 -22.37
CA PHE A 436 13.75 -3.61 -23.30
C PHE A 436 13.85 -4.02 -24.77
N ARG A 437 14.88 -4.76 -25.16
CA ARG A 437 15.00 -5.33 -26.51
C ARG A 437 14.14 -6.59 -26.69
N GLN A 438 13.71 -7.22 -25.60
CA GLN A 438 12.82 -8.39 -25.60
C GLN A 438 11.34 -7.99 -25.57
N LEU A 439 11.02 -6.75 -25.17
CA LEU A 439 9.65 -6.25 -25.20
C LEU A 439 9.19 -6.01 -26.64
N PRO A 440 7.96 -6.43 -26.99
CA PRO A 440 7.43 -6.25 -28.34
C PRO A 440 7.24 -4.77 -28.65
N THR A 441 7.53 -4.38 -29.89
CA THR A 441 7.26 -3.02 -30.35
C THR A 441 5.76 -2.77 -30.54
N ARG A 442 5.38 -1.51 -30.76
CA ARG A 442 4.02 -1.12 -31.15
C ARG A 442 3.44 -1.98 -32.26
N GLU A 443 4.23 -2.25 -33.28
CA GLU A 443 3.83 -3.00 -34.48
C GLU A 443 3.66 -4.49 -34.18
N GLN A 444 4.32 -4.99 -33.13
CA GLN A 444 4.30 -6.39 -32.68
C GLN A 444 3.35 -6.64 -31.51
N ALA A 445 2.68 -5.61 -31.00
CA ALA A 445 1.86 -5.71 -29.78
C ALA A 445 0.62 -6.59 -29.94
N ALA A 446 0.12 -6.73 -31.17
CA ALA A 446 -1.04 -7.58 -31.46
C ALA A 446 -0.73 -9.06 -31.19
N GLY A 447 -1.56 -9.70 -30.35
CA GLY A 447 -1.43 -11.12 -30.02
C GLY A 447 -0.33 -11.45 -28.99
N VAL A 448 0.28 -10.44 -28.37
CA VAL A 448 1.25 -10.65 -27.29
C VAL A 448 0.54 -11.20 -26.06
N PRO A 449 1.01 -12.32 -25.48
CA PRO A 449 0.47 -12.81 -24.22
C PRO A 449 0.67 -11.79 -23.09
N PRO A 450 -0.37 -11.41 -22.33
CA PRO A 450 -0.25 -10.38 -21.29
C PRO A 450 0.82 -10.65 -20.21
N TRP A 451 1.07 -11.93 -19.89
CA TRP A 451 2.08 -12.34 -18.92
C TRP A 451 3.53 -12.09 -19.37
N LEU A 452 3.78 -11.79 -20.65
CA LEU A 452 5.14 -11.57 -21.16
C LEU A 452 5.79 -10.35 -20.49
N VAL A 453 5.03 -9.26 -20.31
CA VAL A 453 5.52 -8.01 -19.69
C VAL A 453 6.02 -8.28 -18.28
N ASP A 454 5.26 -9.08 -17.52
CA ASP A 454 5.62 -9.55 -16.20
C ASP A 454 6.94 -10.31 -16.21
N ARG A 455 7.04 -11.36 -17.04
CA ARG A 455 8.23 -12.23 -17.05
C ARG A 455 9.51 -11.52 -17.50
N VAL A 456 9.41 -10.50 -18.35
CA VAL A 456 10.56 -9.71 -18.80
C VAL A 456 11.05 -8.73 -17.73
N LEU A 457 10.14 -8.13 -16.94
CA LEU A 457 10.50 -7.01 -16.04
C LEU A 457 10.48 -7.36 -14.56
N ARG A 458 9.78 -8.41 -14.13
CA ARG A 458 9.55 -8.75 -12.71
C ARG A 458 10.81 -8.84 -11.86
N ASN A 459 11.89 -9.39 -12.40
CA ASN A 459 13.14 -9.57 -11.65
C ASN A 459 14.09 -8.35 -11.74
N LEU A 460 13.70 -7.32 -12.49
CA LEU A 460 14.44 -6.07 -12.65
C LEU A 460 13.78 -4.93 -11.88
N LEU A 461 12.44 -4.93 -11.81
CA LEU A 461 11.65 -3.99 -11.03
C LEU A 461 11.46 -4.53 -9.61
N VAL A 462 12.55 -4.52 -8.83
CA VAL A 462 12.61 -5.01 -7.45
C VAL A 462 13.46 -4.10 -6.58
N ASP A 463 13.25 -4.16 -5.27
CA ASP A 463 14.20 -3.60 -4.31
C ASP A 463 15.49 -4.44 -4.17
N LEU A 464 16.41 -3.99 -3.32
CA LEU A 464 17.68 -4.70 -3.03
C LEU A 464 17.48 -6.15 -2.54
N THR A 465 16.32 -6.48 -1.95
CA THR A 465 15.99 -7.82 -1.43
C THR A 465 15.25 -8.70 -2.43
N GLY A 466 14.94 -8.19 -3.62
CA GLY A 466 14.15 -8.89 -4.64
C GLY A 466 12.64 -8.72 -4.46
N ASN A 467 12.18 -7.75 -3.66
CA ASN A 467 10.76 -7.51 -3.44
C ASN A 467 10.17 -6.61 -4.52
N THR A 468 9.24 -7.14 -5.32
CA THR A 468 8.54 -6.45 -6.42
C THR A 468 7.57 -5.39 -5.92
N HIS A 469 6.94 -5.62 -4.77
CA HIS A 469 5.98 -4.68 -4.18
C HIS A 469 6.65 -3.39 -3.69
N ARG A 470 7.98 -3.40 -3.52
CA ARG A 470 8.75 -2.24 -3.09
C ARG A 470 9.39 -1.49 -4.25
N ALA A 471 9.19 -1.88 -5.51
CA ALA A 471 9.76 -1.15 -6.65
C ALA A 471 9.05 0.19 -6.89
N GLU A 472 9.76 1.17 -7.46
CA GLU A 472 9.18 2.45 -7.90
C GLU A 472 8.00 2.23 -8.88
N PHE A 473 8.17 1.30 -9.83
CA PHE A 473 7.13 0.78 -10.70
C PHE A 473 6.77 -0.65 -10.29
N CYS A 474 5.70 -0.79 -9.50
CA CYS A 474 5.22 -2.08 -9.02
C CYS A 474 4.29 -2.73 -10.07
N ILE A 475 4.66 -3.92 -10.52
CA ILE A 475 3.91 -4.69 -11.53
C ILE A 475 3.15 -5.89 -10.95
N ASP A 476 3.06 -6.01 -9.61
CA ASP A 476 2.37 -7.14 -8.96
C ASP A 476 0.87 -7.21 -9.31
N LYS A 477 0.28 -6.06 -9.59
CA LYS A 477 -1.12 -5.92 -10.01
C LYS A 477 -1.26 -5.85 -11.55
N LEU A 478 -0.18 -6.02 -12.31
CA LEU A 478 -0.24 -5.90 -13.77
C LEU A 478 -0.78 -7.18 -14.40
N TYR A 479 0.04 -8.23 -14.50
CA TYR A 479 -0.41 -9.53 -15.00
C TYR A 479 0.52 -10.67 -14.56
N SER A 480 0.31 -11.19 -13.35
CA SER A 480 1.02 -12.41 -12.92
C SER A 480 0.34 -13.66 -13.50
N PRO A 481 1.08 -14.56 -14.17
CA PRO A 481 0.51 -15.84 -14.59
C PRO A 481 0.24 -16.78 -13.41
N ASP A 482 0.86 -16.54 -12.25
CA ASP A 482 0.88 -17.45 -11.09
C ASP A 482 -0.41 -17.43 -10.26
N SER A 483 -1.22 -16.37 -10.36
CA SER A 483 -2.49 -16.27 -9.65
C SER A 483 -3.50 -15.36 -10.38
N VAL A 484 -4.78 -15.70 -10.28
CA VAL A 484 -5.89 -14.88 -10.80
C VAL A 484 -5.93 -13.49 -10.15
N THR A 485 -5.54 -13.38 -8.88
CA THR A 485 -5.56 -12.10 -8.14
C THR A 485 -4.53 -11.09 -8.64
N GLY A 486 -3.47 -11.55 -9.32
CA GLY A 486 -2.43 -10.71 -9.92
C GLY A 486 -2.71 -10.28 -11.37
N ARG A 487 -3.87 -10.65 -11.95
CA ARG A 487 -4.24 -10.35 -13.35
C ARG A 487 -5.18 -9.16 -13.45
N LEU A 488 -4.73 -7.98 -13.00
CA LEU A 488 -5.61 -6.81 -12.85
C LEU A 488 -5.39 -5.74 -13.92
N GLY A 489 -4.31 -5.82 -14.68
CA GLY A 489 -3.93 -4.83 -15.69
C GLY A 489 -3.51 -3.48 -15.10
N LEU A 490 -3.09 -3.45 -13.83
CA LEU A 490 -2.77 -2.22 -13.11
C LEU A 490 -1.25 -2.06 -12.92
N LEU A 491 -0.73 -0.89 -13.26
CA LEU A 491 0.61 -0.43 -12.88
C LEU A 491 0.48 0.46 -11.65
N GLU A 492 1.21 0.15 -10.58
CA GLU A 492 1.24 0.95 -9.36
C GLU A 492 2.55 1.74 -9.27
N MET A 493 2.47 3.07 -9.29
CA MET A 493 3.61 3.97 -9.15
C MET A 493 3.74 4.39 -7.68
N ARG A 494 4.83 4.00 -7.04
CA ARG A 494 4.99 4.11 -5.58
C ARG A 494 5.86 5.28 -5.12
N GLY A 495 6.59 5.91 -6.05
CA GLY A 495 7.52 7.02 -5.77
C GLY A 495 6.89 8.36 -5.38
N PHE A 496 5.60 8.39 -5.04
CA PHE A 496 4.86 9.61 -4.69
C PHE A 496 4.56 9.67 -3.19
N GLU A 497 4.98 10.74 -2.53
CA GLU A 497 4.56 11.09 -1.17
C GLU A 497 3.19 11.75 -1.18
N MET A 498 2.43 11.57 -0.09
CA MET A 498 1.16 12.26 0.12
C MET A 498 1.35 13.77 0.19
N PRO A 499 0.78 14.55 -0.75
CA PRO A 499 0.90 15.98 -0.72
C PRO A 499 -0.06 16.59 0.32
N PRO A 500 0.24 17.81 0.82
CA PRO A 500 -0.59 18.47 1.82
C PRO A 500 -1.95 18.96 1.28
N HIS A 501 -2.13 19.02 -0.05
CA HIS A 501 -3.34 19.57 -0.67
C HIS A 501 -3.83 18.73 -1.85
N ALA A 502 -5.17 18.62 -2.01
CA ALA A 502 -5.80 17.84 -3.06
C ALA A 502 -5.38 18.29 -4.47
N ASP A 503 -5.25 19.59 -4.72
CA ASP A 503 -4.83 20.11 -6.03
C ASP A 503 -3.37 19.75 -6.37
N MET A 504 -2.51 19.61 -5.36
CA MET A 504 -1.15 19.10 -5.57
C MET A 504 -1.15 17.62 -5.98
N SER A 505 -2.03 16.82 -5.36
CA SER A 505 -2.25 15.41 -5.76
C SER A 505 -2.79 15.32 -7.19
N LEU A 506 -3.80 16.15 -7.51
CA LEU A 506 -4.39 16.20 -8.85
C LEU A 506 -3.37 16.63 -9.92
N ALA A 507 -2.46 17.56 -9.61
CA ALA A 507 -1.38 17.94 -10.54
C ALA A 507 -0.44 16.77 -10.86
N GLN A 508 -0.05 15.97 -9.85
CA GLN A 508 0.76 14.75 -10.06
C GLN A 508 0.01 13.73 -10.93
N GLN A 509 -1.27 13.50 -10.64
CA GLN A 509 -2.10 12.56 -11.40
C GLN A 509 -2.32 13.03 -12.84
N LEU A 510 -2.50 14.33 -13.07
CA LEU A 510 -2.62 14.92 -14.41
C LEU A 510 -1.31 14.77 -15.21
N LEU A 511 -0.15 14.95 -14.56
CA LEU A 511 1.16 14.73 -15.16
C LEU A 511 1.30 13.28 -15.65
N VAL A 512 1.00 12.31 -14.78
CA VAL A 512 1.05 10.87 -15.14
C VAL A 512 0.09 10.56 -16.28
N ARG A 513 -1.16 11.05 -16.24
CA ARG A 513 -2.15 10.85 -17.32
C ARG A 513 -1.67 11.42 -18.65
N SER A 514 -1.04 12.60 -18.63
CA SER A 514 -0.50 13.24 -19.84
C SER A 514 0.66 12.43 -20.42
N MET A 515 1.51 11.85 -19.57
CA MET A 515 2.58 10.94 -19.99
C MET A 515 2.05 9.63 -20.60
N VAL A 516 0.96 9.06 -20.06
CA VAL A 516 0.28 7.92 -20.70
C VAL A 516 -0.11 8.27 -22.13
N ALA A 517 -0.78 9.41 -22.33
CA ALA A 517 -1.23 9.86 -23.64
C ALA A 517 -0.03 10.14 -24.59
N ARG A 518 0.98 10.88 -24.11
CA ARG A 518 2.20 11.20 -24.86
C ARG A 518 2.93 9.94 -25.31
N PHE A 519 3.18 8.99 -24.41
CA PHE A 519 3.90 7.76 -24.75
C PHE A 519 3.07 6.78 -25.58
N TRP A 520 1.73 6.83 -25.45
CA TRP A 520 0.83 6.04 -26.30
C TRP A 520 0.91 6.49 -27.77
N GLU A 521 0.90 7.80 -28.00
CA GLU A 521 1.04 8.39 -29.32
C GLU A 521 2.45 8.19 -29.88
N LYS A 522 3.47 8.61 -29.12
CA LYS A 522 4.89 8.49 -29.48
C LYS A 522 5.72 7.88 -28.33
N PRO A 523 6.07 6.59 -28.46
CA PRO A 523 6.88 5.88 -27.46
C PRO A 523 8.23 6.56 -27.21
N TYR A 524 8.67 6.59 -25.96
CA TYR A 524 10.00 7.07 -25.61
C TYR A 524 11.03 5.95 -25.84
N ARG A 525 11.96 6.18 -26.77
CA ARG A 525 12.93 5.17 -27.24
C ARG A 525 14.39 5.56 -27.02
N ALA A 526 14.66 6.63 -26.27
CA ALA A 526 16.03 7.06 -25.96
C ALA A 526 16.78 5.97 -25.19
N GLU A 527 18.11 5.99 -25.30
CA GLU A 527 18.98 5.09 -24.54
C GLU A 527 19.00 5.47 -23.05
N LEU A 528 19.22 4.49 -22.18
CA LEU A 528 19.29 4.71 -20.74
C LEU A 528 20.62 5.40 -20.36
N VAL A 529 20.51 6.55 -19.69
CA VAL A 529 21.67 7.32 -19.24
C VAL A 529 22.40 6.57 -18.12
N ARG A 530 23.74 6.53 -18.19
CA ARG A 530 24.59 5.90 -17.16
C ARG A 530 25.01 6.95 -16.13
N TRP A 531 24.10 7.29 -15.22
CA TRP A 531 24.30 8.40 -14.28
C TRP A 531 25.49 8.22 -13.32
N GLY A 532 25.76 6.98 -12.88
CA GLY A 532 26.81 6.70 -11.89
C GLY A 532 26.66 7.56 -10.62
N SER A 533 27.77 8.02 -10.06
CA SER A 533 27.78 8.94 -8.92
C SER A 533 27.13 10.31 -9.20
N GLY A 534 27.01 10.69 -10.48
CA GLY A 534 26.29 11.89 -10.90
C GLY A 534 24.82 11.90 -10.49
N LEU A 535 24.19 10.73 -10.30
CA LEU A 535 22.82 10.63 -9.78
C LEU A 535 22.71 11.23 -8.38
N HIS A 536 23.61 10.82 -7.48
CA HIS A 536 23.62 11.22 -6.06
C HIS A 536 24.42 12.51 -5.79
N ASP A 537 25.10 13.05 -6.78
CA ASP A 537 25.74 14.37 -6.68
C ASP A 537 24.86 15.48 -7.26
N ARG A 538 24.43 15.34 -8.52
CA ARG A 538 23.68 16.39 -9.24
C ARG A 538 22.20 16.39 -8.87
N PHE A 539 21.53 15.24 -8.96
CA PHE A 539 20.07 15.13 -8.77
C PHE A 539 19.66 14.98 -7.30
N MET A 540 20.58 15.22 -6.37
CA MET A 540 20.23 15.46 -4.97
C MET A 540 20.05 16.96 -4.68
N LEU A 541 20.38 17.84 -5.63
CA LEU A 541 20.32 19.29 -5.48
C LEU A 541 19.04 19.86 -6.14
N PRO A 542 18.29 20.73 -5.43
CA PRO A 542 17.05 21.34 -5.91
C PRO A 542 17.12 21.96 -7.31
N HIS A 543 18.21 22.68 -7.62
CA HIS A 543 18.35 23.39 -8.90
C HIS A 543 18.30 22.43 -10.09
N PHE A 544 19.09 21.35 -10.06
CA PHE A 544 19.13 20.40 -11.17
C PHE A 544 17.87 19.53 -11.25
N ILE A 545 17.23 19.25 -10.11
CA ILE A 545 15.90 18.64 -10.10
C ILE A 545 14.88 19.54 -10.79
N TRP A 546 14.90 20.84 -10.49
CA TRP A 546 13.96 21.78 -11.09
C TRP A 546 14.20 21.95 -12.58
N ASP A 547 15.46 22.11 -13.00
CA ASP A 547 15.81 22.24 -14.41
C ASP A 547 15.42 20.99 -15.22
N ASP A 548 15.73 19.79 -14.70
CA ASP A 548 15.32 18.51 -15.31
C ASP A 548 13.80 18.36 -15.37
N PHE A 549 13.09 18.83 -14.35
CA PHE A 549 11.63 18.82 -14.35
C PHE A 549 11.04 19.81 -15.37
N VAL A 550 11.64 20.98 -15.54
CA VAL A 550 11.23 21.94 -16.58
C VAL A 550 11.41 21.34 -17.97
N ASP A 551 12.50 20.60 -18.21
CA ASP A 551 12.68 19.86 -19.47
C ASP A 551 11.55 18.83 -19.71
N VAL A 552 11.05 18.17 -18.65
CA VAL A 552 9.88 17.28 -18.74
C VAL A 552 8.62 18.05 -19.13
N ILE A 553 8.40 19.23 -18.53
CA ILE A 553 7.25 20.08 -18.86
C ILE A 553 7.33 20.58 -20.30
N ASP A 554 8.51 20.98 -20.76
CA ASP A 554 8.74 21.43 -22.13
C ASP A 554 8.54 20.30 -23.15
N ASP A 555 8.98 19.06 -22.86
CA ASP A 555 8.65 17.88 -23.68
C ASP A 555 7.14 17.70 -23.79
N LEU A 556 6.41 17.69 -22.67
CA LEU A 556 4.96 17.52 -22.67
C LEU A 556 4.24 18.64 -23.44
N LYS A 557 4.75 19.87 -23.36
CA LYS A 557 4.24 21.02 -24.11
C LYS A 557 4.39 20.83 -25.62
N GLU A 558 5.49 20.26 -26.09
CA GLU A 558 5.68 19.93 -27.52
C GLU A 558 4.60 18.97 -28.03
N TYR A 559 4.06 18.11 -27.16
CA TYR A 559 2.95 17.18 -27.47
C TYR A 559 1.56 17.74 -27.14
N GLY A 560 1.43 19.05 -26.93
CA GLY A 560 0.15 19.73 -26.75
C GLY A 560 -0.39 19.74 -25.31
N PHE A 561 0.43 19.36 -24.32
CA PHE A 561 0.08 19.47 -22.90
C PHE A 561 0.74 20.70 -22.27
N ASP A 562 0.07 21.84 -22.31
CA ASP A 562 0.59 23.15 -21.86
C ASP A 562 0.53 23.30 -20.33
N PHE A 563 1.34 22.53 -19.61
CA PHE A 563 1.54 22.72 -18.17
C PHE A 563 2.32 24.01 -17.90
N ASP A 564 1.87 24.80 -16.92
CA ASP A 564 2.68 25.86 -16.36
C ASP A 564 3.60 25.28 -15.27
N PRO A 565 4.94 25.38 -15.39
CA PRO A 565 5.85 24.94 -14.33
C PRO A 565 5.51 25.53 -12.95
N ALA A 566 4.87 26.70 -12.89
CA ALA A 566 4.44 27.32 -11.64
C ALA A 566 3.46 26.45 -10.83
N TRP A 567 2.70 25.56 -11.47
CA TRP A 567 1.79 24.65 -10.78
C TRP A 567 2.51 23.66 -9.85
N PHE A 568 3.80 23.40 -10.10
CA PHE A 568 4.62 22.46 -9.34
C PHE A 568 5.57 23.15 -8.34
N LYS A 569 5.57 24.48 -8.26
CA LYS A 569 6.31 25.22 -7.22
C LYS A 569 5.91 24.80 -5.80
N PRO A 570 4.63 24.53 -5.47
CA PRO A 570 4.28 23.99 -4.16
C PRO A 570 4.96 22.66 -3.84
N HIS A 571 5.08 21.74 -4.82
CA HIS A 571 5.83 20.48 -4.64
C HIS A 571 7.31 20.75 -4.42
N PHE A 572 7.89 21.66 -5.20
CA PHE A 572 9.29 22.07 -5.04
C PHE A 572 9.57 22.67 -3.66
N GLU A 573 8.74 23.60 -3.18
CA GLU A 573 8.88 24.20 -1.85
C GLU A 573 8.62 23.20 -0.72
N PHE A 574 7.70 22.25 -0.91
CA PHE A 574 7.45 21.18 0.04
C PHE A 574 8.64 20.22 0.15
N ARG A 575 9.23 19.83 -0.99
CA ARG A 575 10.35 18.90 -1.06
C ARG A 575 11.69 19.53 -0.66
N PHE A 576 11.88 20.80 -1.03
CA PHE A 576 13.11 21.57 -0.87
C PHE A 576 12.83 22.91 -0.19
N PRO A 577 12.39 22.93 1.07
CA PRO A 577 12.04 24.17 1.74
C PRO A 577 13.24 25.11 1.82
N GLN A 578 13.00 26.40 1.56
CA GLN A 578 13.99 27.44 1.74
C GLN A 578 14.42 27.53 3.22
N ILE A 579 15.73 27.54 3.47
CA ILE A 579 16.29 27.75 4.80
C ILE A 579 16.39 29.24 5.09
N GLY A 580 16.94 30.01 4.13
CA GLY A 580 17.07 31.46 4.23
C GLY A 580 17.95 32.04 3.12
N SER A 581 18.08 33.37 3.11
CA SER A 581 18.96 34.06 2.18
C SER A 581 19.66 35.27 2.82
N SER A 582 20.80 35.64 2.24
CA SER A 582 21.60 36.81 2.61
C SER A 582 22.14 37.49 1.33
N ALA A 583 22.66 38.71 1.44
CA ALA A 583 23.21 39.45 0.30
C ALA A 583 24.58 40.11 0.60
N PRO A 584 25.59 39.35 1.09
CA PRO A 584 26.90 39.90 1.40
C PRO A 584 27.56 40.50 0.15
N GLY A 585 28.16 41.68 0.28
CA GLY A 585 28.86 42.34 -0.83
C GLY A 585 28.03 42.59 -2.10
N GLY A 586 26.68 42.52 -2.02
CA GLY A 586 25.79 42.61 -3.18
C GLY A 586 25.58 41.31 -3.97
N VAL A 587 26.16 40.19 -3.52
CA VAL A 587 25.92 38.85 -4.09
C VAL A 587 24.79 38.21 -3.28
N TRP A 588 23.70 37.83 -3.94
CA TRP A 588 22.60 37.14 -3.28
C TRP A 588 22.95 35.66 -3.08
N MET A 589 22.81 35.16 -1.86
CA MET A 589 23.07 33.77 -1.47
C MET A 589 21.83 33.18 -0.84
N GLU A 590 21.35 32.05 -1.36
CA GLU A 590 20.23 31.27 -0.80
C GLU A 590 20.72 29.90 -0.35
N LEU A 591 20.25 29.50 0.84
CA LEU A 591 20.37 28.15 1.37
C LEU A 591 19.01 27.46 1.28
N ARG A 592 19.00 26.25 0.74
CA ARG A 592 17.79 25.43 0.60
C ARG A 592 18.09 23.99 0.99
N GLN A 593 17.14 23.32 1.64
CA GLN A 593 17.29 21.91 1.97
C GLN A 593 17.41 21.09 0.68
N ALA A 594 18.30 20.09 0.68
CA ALA A 594 18.55 19.21 -0.45
C ALA A 594 18.30 17.74 -0.03
N ILE A 595 18.37 16.82 -1.00
CA ILE A 595 18.19 15.38 -0.73
C ILE A 595 19.50 14.82 -0.16
N GLU A 596 19.38 13.98 0.86
CA GLU A 596 20.45 13.09 1.27
C GLU A 596 19.86 11.68 1.42
N PRO A 597 20.38 10.67 0.71
CA PRO A 597 19.95 9.30 0.89
C PRO A 597 20.26 8.82 2.31
N TRP A 598 19.30 8.15 2.93
CA TRP A 598 19.54 7.51 4.23
C TRP A 598 19.80 6.03 4.02
N ASN A 599 20.92 5.55 4.52
CA ASN A 599 21.31 4.16 4.35
C ASN A 599 20.86 3.34 5.55
N VAL A 600 20.26 2.17 5.28
CA VAL A 600 20.07 1.15 6.31
C VAL A 600 21.45 0.63 6.73
N LEU A 601 21.67 0.59 8.04
CA LEU A 601 22.89 0.13 8.69
C LEU A 601 22.93 -1.40 8.81
N GLY A 602 24.08 -1.91 9.25
CA GLY A 602 24.23 -3.32 9.61
C GLY A 602 23.23 -3.78 10.67
N GLU A 603 22.96 -5.07 10.70
CA GLU A 603 22.10 -5.68 11.70
C GLU A 603 22.69 -5.57 13.11
N GLU A 604 21.86 -5.18 14.07
CA GLU A 604 22.18 -5.15 15.49
C GLU A 604 21.26 -6.11 16.26
N SER A 605 21.86 -6.99 17.06
CA SER A 605 21.12 -7.91 17.94
C SER A 605 20.72 -7.19 19.22
N SER A 606 19.42 -7.16 19.51
CA SER A 606 18.86 -6.72 20.79
C SER A 606 18.28 -7.93 21.56
N SER A 607 17.97 -7.74 22.84
CA SER A 607 17.32 -8.79 23.65
C SER A 607 15.93 -9.19 23.14
N SER A 608 15.29 -8.35 22.31
CA SER A 608 13.98 -8.59 21.69
C SER A 608 14.04 -9.02 20.22
N GLY A 609 15.23 -9.14 19.63
CA GLY A 609 15.42 -9.55 18.23
C GLY A 609 16.44 -8.70 17.48
N THR A 610 16.51 -8.87 16.16
CA THR A 610 17.42 -8.11 15.29
C THR A 610 16.77 -6.82 14.80
N ALA A 611 17.48 -5.70 14.89
CA ALA A 611 17.07 -4.41 14.35
C ALA A 611 18.04 -3.96 13.26
N ARG A 612 17.54 -3.16 12.30
CA ARG A 612 18.36 -2.43 11.32
C ARG A 612 17.98 -0.97 11.39
N TYR A 613 18.92 -0.13 11.83
CA TYR A 613 18.70 1.31 11.93
C TYR A 613 18.93 2.00 10.57
N VAL A 614 18.38 3.19 10.42
CA VAL A 614 18.58 4.05 9.25
C VAL A 614 19.43 5.23 9.68
N ASP A 615 20.56 5.46 9.00
CA ASP A 615 21.42 6.60 9.29
C ASP A 615 20.83 7.89 8.74
N SER A 616 20.16 8.63 9.63
CA SER A 616 19.62 9.97 9.38
C SER A 616 20.49 11.08 9.98
N SER A 617 21.75 10.77 10.35
CA SER A 617 22.69 11.71 10.97
C SER A 617 23.31 12.70 9.99
N VAL A 618 23.28 12.37 8.70
CA VAL A 618 23.82 13.18 7.62
C VAL A 618 22.69 13.89 6.89
N GLU A 619 22.92 15.16 6.59
CA GLU A 619 22.02 16.01 5.82
C GLU A 619 22.78 16.68 4.67
N ARG A 620 22.01 17.21 3.72
CA ARG A 620 22.53 18.00 2.61
C ARG A 620 21.71 19.28 2.46
N LEU A 621 22.39 20.36 2.10
CA LEU A 621 21.76 21.59 1.62
C LEU A 621 22.37 22.00 0.28
N GLN A 622 21.65 22.85 -0.44
CA GLN A 622 22.13 23.54 -1.62
C GLN A 622 22.45 25.00 -1.27
N VAL A 623 23.59 25.45 -1.76
CA VAL A 623 23.95 26.86 -1.83
C VAL A 623 23.71 27.32 -3.26
N PHE A 624 22.91 28.36 -3.44
CA PHE A 624 22.70 29.01 -4.72
C PHE A 624 23.07 30.48 -4.61
N VAL A 625 23.84 31.00 -5.57
CA VAL A 625 24.30 32.40 -5.57
C VAL A 625 23.96 33.10 -6.87
N ARG A 626 23.63 34.40 -6.78
CA ARG A 626 23.39 35.29 -7.93
C ARG A 626 24.21 36.57 -7.82
N GLY A 627 24.73 37.03 -8.95
CA GLY A 627 25.58 38.22 -9.03
C GLY A 627 27.04 37.96 -8.62
N LEU A 628 27.45 36.69 -8.55
CA LEU A 628 28.82 36.32 -8.22
C LEU A 628 29.77 36.62 -9.39
N THR A 629 31.00 37.06 -9.08
CA THR A 629 32.04 37.32 -10.08
C THR A 629 33.10 36.23 -10.00
N ASP A 630 33.13 35.34 -10.99
CA ASP A 630 33.93 34.09 -11.00
C ASP A 630 35.40 34.29 -10.59
N SER A 631 36.06 35.31 -11.15
CA SER A 631 37.48 35.56 -10.96
C SER A 631 37.83 36.26 -9.64
N ARG A 632 36.84 36.54 -8.79
CA ARG A 632 37.01 37.38 -7.59
C ARG A 632 36.37 36.80 -6.35
N HIS A 633 35.18 36.24 -6.50
CA HIS A 633 34.34 35.85 -5.37
C HIS A 633 34.32 34.33 -5.23
N LEU A 634 34.50 33.85 -4.01
CA LEU A 634 34.34 32.43 -3.65
C LEU A 634 33.35 32.32 -2.50
N VAL A 635 32.76 31.14 -2.33
CA VAL A 635 31.97 30.81 -1.15
C VAL A 635 32.69 29.74 -0.37
N SER A 636 32.84 29.92 0.94
CA SER A 636 33.31 28.87 1.83
C SER A 636 32.26 28.51 2.88
N CYS A 637 32.27 27.25 3.30
CA CYS A 637 31.47 26.73 4.42
C CYS A 637 32.41 26.16 5.47
N ASN A 638 32.33 26.66 6.71
CA ASN A 638 33.23 26.28 7.82
C ASN A 638 34.72 26.33 7.42
N GLY A 639 35.09 27.37 6.67
CA GLY A 639 36.46 27.58 6.19
C GLY A 639 36.91 26.67 5.04
N ARG A 640 36.02 25.87 4.44
CA ARG A 640 36.31 25.01 3.27
C ARG A 640 35.63 25.53 2.01
N LEU A 641 36.28 25.39 0.86
CA LEU A 641 35.78 25.91 -0.41
C LEU A 641 34.53 25.14 -0.85
N VAL A 642 33.43 25.86 -1.07
CA VAL A 642 32.23 25.29 -1.68
C VAL A 642 32.46 25.20 -3.20
N PRO A 643 32.33 24.01 -3.81
CA PRO A 643 32.64 23.80 -5.23
C PRO A 643 31.50 24.35 -6.10
N LEU A 644 31.40 25.68 -6.22
CA LEU A 644 30.39 26.32 -7.06
C LEU A 644 30.53 25.91 -8.54
N HIS A 645 29.38 25.62 -9.16
CA HIS A 645 29.23 25.30 -10.57
C HIS A 645 28.24 26.27 -11.23
N PRO A 646 28.47 26.67 -12.50
CA PRO A 646 27.55 27.55 -13.22
C PRO A 646 26.13 26.97 -13.31
N ALA A 647 25.12 27.79 -13.00
CA ALA A 647 23.70 27.42 -13.01
C ALA A 647 22.97 27.83 -14.32
N GLY A 648 23.70 27.86 -15.44
CA GLY A 648 23.16 28.19 -16.77
C GLY A 648 23.07 29.68 -17.10
N ARG A 649 22.98 30.58 -16.11
CA ARG A 649 22.98 32.05 -16.32
C ARG A 649 24.29 32.69 -15.83
N PRO A 650 24.82 33.71 -16.54
CA PRO A 650 26.01 34.43 -16.08
C PRO A 650 25.82 35.02 -14.69
N GLY A 651 26.77 34.74 -13.79
CA GLY A 651 26.73 35.19 -12.40
C GLY A 651 25.86 34.35 -11.48
N GLU A 652 25.24 33.26 -11.96
CA GLU A 652 24.51 32.30 -11.14
C GLU A 652 25.31 31.01 -10.95
N TYR A 653 25.42 30.55 -9.70
CA TYR A 653 26.15 29.32 -9.38
C TYR A 653 25.44 28.52 -8.30
N VAL A 654 25.70 27.21 -8.29
CA VAL A 654 25.11 26.25 -7.37
C VAL A 654 26.15 25.26 -6.87
N ALA A 655 25.98 24.78 -5.63
CA ALA A 655 26.72 23.65 -5.08
C ALA A 655 25.95 22.98 -3.94
N GLY A 656 26.29 21.73 -3.65
CA GLY A 656 25.86 21.02 -2.46
C GLY A 656 26.83 21.21 -1.29
N VAL A 657 26.30 21.18 -0.07
CA VAL A 657 27.08 20.95 1.15
C VAL A 657 26.46 19.80 1.92
N ARG A 658 27.24 18.74 2.12
CA ARG A 658 26.89 17.54 2.86
C ARG A 658 27.59 17.57 4.22
N TYR A 659 26.85 17.33 5.29
CA TYR A 659 27.35 17.50 6.65
C TYR A 659 26.65 16.57 7.65
N ARG A 660 27.35 16.23 8.72
CA ARG A 660 26.75 15.57 9.88
C ARG A 660 25.98 16.57 10.74
N ALA A 661 24.68 16.37 10.84
CA ALA A 661 23.74 17.25 11.53
C ALA A 661 23.58 16.90 13.02
N TRP A 662 23.63 15.61 13.36
CA TRP A 662 23.60 15.10 14.74
C TRP A 662 24.40 13.80 14.86
N ALA A 663 24.60 13.26 16.06
CA ALA A 663 25.45 12.08 16.29
C ALA A 663 24.71 10.99 17.08
N PRO A 664 23.98 10.08 16.41
CA PRO A 664 23.44 8.87 17.05
C PRO A 664 24.55 7.88 17.43
N PRO A 665 24.28 6.97 18.38
CA PRO A 665 25.20 5.87 18.70
C PRO A 665 25.42 4.93 17.49
N SER A 666 24.39 4.71 16.68
CA SER A 666 24.46 3.93 15.44
C SER A 666 24.38 4.86 14.21
N ALA A 667 25.51 5.01 13.50
CA ALA A 667 25.62 5.74 12.25
C ALA A 667 26.79 5.22 11.41
N LEU A 668 26.79 5.56 10.12
CA LEU A 668 27.99 5.47 9.30
C LEU A 668 29.03 6.43 9.87
N HIS A 669 30.26 5.96 10.07
CA HIS A 669 31.39 6.75 10.57
C HIS A 669 31.12 7.46 11.92
N PRO A 670 30.90 6.72 13.02
CA PRO A 670 30.46 7.28 14.31
C PRO A 670 31.48 8.22 14.99
N THR A 671 32.74 8.24 14.52
CA THR A 671 33.80 9.10 15.06
C THR A 671 33.82 10.50 14.46
N ILE A 672 33.05 10.76 13.41
CA ILE A 672 32.97 12.08 12.79
C ILE A 672 32.05 12.97 13.64
N PRO A 673 32.49 14.15 14.09
CA PRO A 673 31.68 15.03 14.92
C PRO A 673 30.57 15.74 14.11
N VAL A 674 29.64 16.36 14.84
CA VAL A 674 28.62 17.25 14.26
C VAL A 674 29.30 18.51 13.70
N HIS A 675 28.85 18.97 12.53
CA HIS A 675 29.43 20.14 11.84
C HIS A 675 28.69 21.45 12.10
N ALA A 676 27.51 21.40 12.74
CA ALA A 676 26.71 22.58 13.03
C ALA A 676 27.34 23.45 14.15
N PRO A 677 27.24 24.79 14.07
CA PRO A 677 26.62 25.56 12.99
C PRO A 677 27.46 25.56 11.69
N LEU A 678 26.77 25.68 10.56
CA LEU A 678 27.38 25.90 9.26
C LEU A 678 27.52 27.40 9.03
N THR A 679 28.75 27.88 8.86
CA THR A 679 29.08 29.29 8.60
C THR A 679 29.48 29.45 7.15
N PHE A 680 28.70 30.24 6.40
CA PHE A 680 28.95 30.53 5.00
C PHE A 680 29.56 31.92 4.84
N ASP A 681 30.66 32.03 4.12
CA ASP A 681 31.38 33.26 3.86
C ASP A 681 31.45 33.55 2.37
N LEU A 682 31.16 34.79 1.96
CA LEU A 682 31.53 35.29 0.64
C LEU A 682 32.94 35.88 0.72
N VAL A 683 33.92 35.22 0.12
CA VAL A 683 35.33 35.62 0.17
C VAL A 683 35.70 36.43 -1.07
N ASP A 684 36.28 37.62 -0.86
CA ASP A 684 36.91 38.42 -1.91
C ASP A 684 38.38 38.03 -2.03
N THR A 685 38.73 37.31 -3.10
CA THR A 685 40.09 36.79 -3.30
C THR A 685 41.10 37.88 -3.59
N TRP A 686 40.66 39.05 -4.05
CA TRP A 686 41.57 40.17 -4.35
C TRP A 686 42.02 40.88 -3.08
N ASN A 687 41.15 40.92 -2.07
CA ASN A 687 41.40 41.59 -0.79
C ASN A 687 41.63 40.61 0.37
N GLU A 688 41.57 39.30 0.09
CA GLU A 688 41.74 38.20 1.04
C GLU A 688 40.94 38.37 2.34
N ARG A 689 39.66 38.74 2.20
CA ARG A 689 38.75 38.95 3.32
C ARG A 689 37.32 38.50 2.99
N SER A 690 36.56 38.16 4.03
CA SER A 690 35.12 37.94 3.90
C SER A 690 34.40 39.28 3.67
N LEU A 691 33.43 39.29 2.76
CA LEU A 691 32.49 40.39 2.50
C LEU A 691 31.21 40.26 3.34
N GLY A 692 31.15 39.25 4.22
CA GLY A 692 29.97 38.88 4.99
C GLY A 692 29.49 37.47 4.63
N GLY A 693 28.39 37.06 5.26
CA GLY A 693 27.97 35.67 5.24
C GLY A 693 26.63 35.42 5.91
N CYS A 694 26.35 34.15 6.19
CA CYS A 694 25.21 33.71 7.00
C CYS A 694 25.55 32.43 7.76
N GLU A 695 24.80 32.16 8.83
CA GLU A 695 24.93 30.95 9.64
C GLU A 695 23.64 30.12 9.62
N TYR A 696 23.80 28.80 9.60
CA TYR A 696 22.72 27.83 9.73
C TYR A 696 22.97 26.87 10.89
N HIS A 697 21.98 26.70 11.74
CA HIS A 697 21.99 25.78 12.87
C HIS A 697 21.03 24.60 12.62
N VAL A 698 21.42 23.39 13.01
CA VAL A 698 20.53 22.20 12.92
C VAL A 698 19.44 22.27 13.99
N THR A 699 19.81 22.72 15.19
CA THR A 699 18.91 22.95 16.33
C THR A 699 18.80 24.45 16.63
N HIS A 700 17.92 24.82 17.56
CA HIS A 700 17.76 26.23 17.93
C HIS A 700 19.09 26.81 18.47
N PRO A 701 19.55 27.99 18.01
CA PRO A 701 20.86 28.55 18.37
C PRO A 701 21.08 28.72 19.88
N GLY A 702 20.01 29.00 20.63
CA GLY A 702 20.02 29.06 22.10
C GLY A 702 20.09 27.71 22.84
N GLY A 703 20.37 26.59 22.16
CA GLY A 703 20.47 25.25 22.76
C GLY A 703 19.13 24.64 23.19
N ARG A 704 18.01 25.14 22.65
CA ARG A 704 16.67 24.63 22.98
C ARG A 704 16.36 23.37 22.19
N SER A 705 16.16 22.26 22.90
CA SER A 705 15.53 21.05 22.37
C SER A 705 14.02 21.15 22.58
N TYR A 706 13.23 20.80 21.56
CA TYR A 706 11.78 20.68 21.70
C TYR A 706 11.45 19.24 22.07
N GLU A 707 10.56 19.04 23.05
CA GLU A 707 10.03 17.72 23.40
C GLU A 707 8.71 17.45 22.66
N ASP A 708 7.94 18.52 22.39
CA ASP A 708 6.63 18.43 21.74
C ASP A 708 6.68 18.69 20.23
N PHE A 709 5.79 18.03 19.51
CA PHE A 709 5.52 18.34 18.10
C PHE A 709 4.88 19.73 17.94
N PRO A 710 5.13 20.42 16.81
CA PRO A 710 4.43 21.67 16.50
C PRO A 710 2.92 21.46 16.42
N VAL A 711 2.15 22.33 17.07
CA VAL A 711 0.67 22.27 17.07
C VAL A 711 0.04 22.70 15.74
N ASN A 712 0.79 23.43 14.89
CA ASN A 712 0.36 23.89 13.58
C ASN A 712 1.55 24.31 12.70
N SER A 713 1.25 24.69 11.45
CA SER A 713 2.22 25.14 10.45
C SER A 713 3.01 26.39 10.87
N TYR A 714 2.38 27.37 11.53
CA TYR A 714 3.07 28.58 12.00
C TYR A 714 4.12 28.29 13.08
N ALA A 715 3.80 27.38 14.01
CA ALA A 715 4.74 26.93 15.03
C ALA A 715 5.92 26.18 14.39
N ALA A 716 5.63 25.30 13.42
CA ALA A 716 6.65 24.57 12.67
C ALA A 716 7.56 25.53 11.89
N GLU A 717 6.99 26.49 11.16
CA GLU A 717 7.72 27.51 10.41
C GLU A 717 8.58 28.38 11.31
N SER A 718 8.07 28.79 12.47
CA SER A 718 8.82 29.58 13.45
C SER A 718 10.07 28.83 13.94
N ARG A 719 9.94 27.53 14.26
CA ARG A 719 11.10 26.68 14.62
C ARG A 719 12.12 26.67 13.48
N ARG A 720 11.70 26.48 12.24
CA ARG A 720 12.60 26.48 11.08
C ARG A 720 13.31 27.82 10.88
N LYS A 721 12.60 28.95 10.95
CA LYS A 721 13.15 30.30 10.73
C LYS A 721 14.22 30.69 11.76
N THR A 722 14.05 30.27 13.02
CA THR A 722 15.04 30.59 14.08
C THR A 722 16.41 29.94 13.89
N ARG A 723 16.51 28.95 12.99
CA ARG A 723 17.75 28.23 12.70
C ARG A 723 18.68 28.94 11.70
N PHE A 724 18.21 29.99 11.04
CA PHE A 724 18.99 30.72 10.05
C PHE A 724 19.27 32.14 10.54
N LEU A 725 20.53 32.55 10.49
CA LEU A 725 20.97 33.91 10.75
C LEU A 725 21.46 34.53 9.43
N PRO A 726 20.85 35.62 8.94
CA PRO A 726 21.25 36.28 7.68
C PRO A 726 22.56 37.08 7.80
N PHE A 727 23.31 36.84 8.88
CA PHE A 727 24.58 37.45 9.24
C PHE A 727 25.43 36.39 9.97
N GLY A 728 26.68 36.73 10.29
CA GLY A 728 27.68 35.77 10.77
C GLY A 728 28.66 35.44 9.64
N HIS A 729 29.96 35.56 9.92
CA HIS A 729 31.03 35.39 8.96
C HIS A 729 32.37 35.23 9.69
N THR A 730 33.36 34.63 9.05
CA THR A 730 34.71 34.48 9.60
C THR A 730 35.44 35.83 9.58
N PRO A 731 35.79 36.43 10.75
CA PRO A 731 36.48 37.72 10.78
C PRO A 731 37.97 37.58 10.45
N GLY A 732 38.56 38.65 9.88
CA GLY A 732 39.99 38.73 9.61
C GLY A 732 40.38 38.36 8.17
N ARG A 733 41.67 38.12 7.96
CA ARG A 733 42.22 37.73 6.65
C ARG A 733 41.86 36.27 6.37
N VAL A 734 41.23 36.02 5.22
CA VAL A 734 40.81 34.69 4.77
C VAL A 734 41.68 34.30 3.57
N VAL A 735 42.54 33.30 3.75
CA VAL A 735 43.28 32.70 2.65
C VAL A 735 42.39 31.61 2.04
N PRO A 736 42.02 31.69 0.75
CA PRO A 736 41.16 30.68 0.13
C PRO A 736 41.80 29.30 0.21
N PRO A 737 41.11 28.26 0.72
CA PRO A 737 41.66 26.92 0.79
C PRO A 737 41.74 26.31 -0.62
N THR A 738 42.91 25.79 -1.00
CA THR A 738 43.10 25.02 -2.23
C THR A 738 42.68 23.57 -2.00
N GLU A 739 41.37 23.33 -1.97
CA GLU A 739 40.82 21.99 -1.79
C GLU A 739 40.64 21.28 -3.14
N ILE A 740 41.11 20.02 -3.25
CA ILE A 740 40.87 19.20 -4.44
C ILE A 740 39.40 18.75 -4.44
N ARG A 741 38.68 19.09 -5.52
CA ARG A 741 37.30 18.61 -5.74
C ARG A 741 37.25 17.08 -5.75
N SER A 742 36.18 16.52 -5.16
CA SER A 742 35.92 15.09 -5.25
C SER A 742 35.75 14.66 -6.72
N ARG A 743 36.29 13.49 -7.07
CA ARG A 743 36.09 12.90 -8.40
C ARG A 743 34.68 12.30 -8.55
N GLU A 744 34.13 11.77 -7.45
CA GLU A 744 32.80 11.15 -7.42
C GLU A 744 31.69 12.17 -7.17
N PHE A 745 31.97 13.20 -6.37
CA PHE A 745 30.99 14.23 -5.98
C PHE A 745 31.50 15.66 -6.28
N PRO A 746 31.82 15.98 -7.55
CA PRO A 746 32.40 17.28 -7.91
C PRO A 746 31.53 18.50 -7.58
N LEU A 747 30.20 18.35 -7.45
CA LEU A 747 29.24 19.42 -7.15
C LEU A 747 28.98 19.61 -5.65
N THR A 748 29.47 18.72 -4.80
CA THR A 748 29.17 18.74 -3.36
C THR A 748 30.43 18.82 -2.52
N LEU A 749 30.47 19.79 -1.61
CA LEU A 749 31.41 19.80 -0.49
C LEU A 749 30.92 18.82 0.58
N ASP A 750 31.65 17.73 0.80
CA ASP A 750 31.38 16.83 1.93
C ASP A 750 32.29 17.19 3.12
N LEU A 751 31.69 17.77 4.15
CA LEU A 751 32.41 18.16 5.36
C LEU A 751 32.95 16.97 6.15
N GLN A 752 32.39 15.77 5.95
CA GLN A 752 32.86 14.54 6.58
C GLN A 752 34.20 14.06 6.03
N MET A 753 34.53 14.45 4.80
CA MET A 753 35.81 14.11 4.19
C MET A 753 36.93 14.96 4.78
N PRO A 754 38.10 14.38 5.08
CA PRO A 754 39.26 15.16 5.50
C PRO A 754 39.73 16.07 4.38
N VAL A 755 40.28 17.23 4.74
CA VAL A 755 40.78 18.22 3.77
C VAL A 755 41.91 17.61 2.95
N ARG A 756 41.76 17.59 1.62
CA ARG A 756 42.79 17.16 0.68
C ARG A 756 43.40 18.40 0.01
N TYR A 757 44.59 18.78 0.44
CA TYR A 757 45.35 19.86 -0.20
C TYR A 757 46.00 19.35 -1.50
N ALA A 758 45.99 20.19 -2.53
CA ALA A 758 46.88 19.99 -3.67
C ALA A 758 48.33 20.13 -3.20
N GLN A 759 49.15 19.10 -3.42
CA GLN A 759 50.60 19.16 -3.19
C GLN A 759 51.28 20.06 -4.22
#